data_AF-A0A8K1CRP8-F1
#
_entry.id   AF-A0A8K1CRP8-F1
#
_cell.length_a   1.000
_cell.length_b   1.000
_cell.length_c   1.000
_cell.angle_alpha   90.00
_cell.angle_beta   90.00
_cell.angle_gamma   90.00
#
_symmetry.space_group_name_H-M   'P 1'
#
loop_
_entity.id
_entity.type
_entity.pdbx_description
1 polymer ?
#
loop_
_entity_poly.entity_id
_entity_poly.type
_entity_poly.pdbx_seq_one_letter_code
_entity_poly.pdbx_strand_id
1 'polypeptide(L)'
;MEEKTAASVADAQSSLRQRNANRPPHVTVDKIAKPDELLASAFDGVHISRWGILLLAMAFVTFEAFALFVLLEANRFDPSRLDVLPLPEELRPICLGVLFAAVPITSIVTYLPSSLITYDTTDAMSPRVTAKVQHRQNVNFKIYQTVAWVVYAVFLTAWLVCPSTTWAYECASDFRTTIVALAFIAEILMISSKLALERQSQRGTSSRKERLVVMINNFNNMLLVIGALLLAVNSELMQFTTELEDNENPVYVMADDAILSRFALSAGMSSLALVVTGMFNTYGLGGILSTKDGWRFYQPFTGGVQFMLFQAISWTCFSVGIFIQGLYLLSIVVVELELFVGAMIVAGALFLVSEVVMMMSLLMFKGKTRVDESEKKNLPAFGQRLQAFADECLGAFVLGGLTNLQWVPSALFVVMYATMTKLSLGEAVFYGLSTTLVEFLFVASRSIAIHWHNIESQNGKLKHVSPYRLKFVLPQALMLSLPGLTTYYHYTHGMEATVPMLLLTAYFYVYVFSYRGKPQVTGHRIKMDWVTQRNRVMDILSKYFGAKLIRDAPLDAKQHYIMGFHPHGIMSTTATWLLFSQQWRDLFPGVHAHVLVASILHQIPWLRDVLQYLGSREVTREAFAATLEEKESVLVVPGGQAEMLEQRSGLKQIRVYTRHKGFIRLAIESGTPLVPILSFQEGELMDNVYAPKVQRWFVKRLAFPFPYFPYGRMYLPLPRKIDTNVVVGAPLRVEQKAAPTQEEVDLVHARYFGELRRLFDTYKEQAGCADYELVLI
;
A
#
# COMPACT_ATOMS: atom_id res chain seq x y z
N MET A 1 -0.39 -61.09 46.96
CA MET A 1 0.22 -61.50 45.67
C MET A 1 -0.31 -60.63 44.52
N GLU A 2 -0.49 -59.32 44.76
CA GLU A 2 -0.89 -58.32 43.75
C GLU A 2 0.10 -57.15 43.67
N GLU A 3 1.10 -57.08 44.55
CA GLU A 3 2.06 -55.97 44.60
C GLU A 3 3.37 -56.26 43.86
N LYS A 4 3.61 -57.51 43.45
CA LYS A 4 4.77 -57.90 42.62
C LYS A 4 4.52 -57.86 41.11
N THR A 5 3.27 -57.71 40.68
CA THR A 5 2.88 -57.70 39.26
C THR A 5 2.84 -56.29 38.68
N ALA A 6 2.62 -55.26 39.51
CA ALA A 6 2.59 -53.86 39.06
C ALA A 6 4.01 -53.27 38.81
N ALA A 7 5.00 -53.66 39.61
CA ALA A 7 6.39 -53.20 39.45
C ALA A 7 7.06 -53.76 38.17
N SER A 8 6.68 -54.97 37.74
CA SER A 8 7.24 -55.62 36.54
C SER A 8 6.76 -54.98 35.23
N VAL A 9 5.62 -54.30 35.21
CA VAL A 9 5.05 -53.69 33.98
C VAL A 9 5.59 -52.28 33.77
N ALA A 10 5.91 -51.55 34.85
CA ALA A 10 6.50 -50.21 34.78
C ALA A 10 7.95 -50.24 34.23
N ASP A 11 8.77 -51.23 34.62
CA ASP A 11 10.14 -51.40 34.10
C ASP A 11 10.19 -51.91 32.65
N ALA A 12 9.19 -52.67 32.22
CA ALA A 12 9.08 -53.09 30.82
C ALA A 12 8.73 -51.90 29.89
N GLN A 13 7.92 -50.94 30.36
CA GLN A 13 7.54 -49.76 29.57
C GLN A 13 8.62 -48.67 29.52
N SER A 14 9.47 -48.55 30.56
CA SER A 14 10.60 -47.62 30.57
C SER A 14 11.74 -48.07 29.62
N SER A 15 12.04 -49.37 29.60
CA SER A 15 13.07 -49.95 28.72
C SER A 15 12.70 -49.95 27.24
N LEU A 16 11.40 -50.05 26.91
CA LEU A 16 10.90 -49.90 25.53
C LEU A 16 10.92 -48.44 25.03
N ARG A 17 10.71 -47.45 25.90
CA ARG A 17 10.85 -46.03 25.54
C ARG A 17 12.31 -45.61 25.32
N GLN A 18 13.26 -46.18 26.06
CA GLN A 18 14.68 -45.90 25.88
C GLN A 18 15.29 -46.57 24.63
N ARG A 19 14.78 -47.73 24.19
CA ARG A 19 15.24 -48.39 22.95
C ARG A 19 14.79 -47.71 21.65
N ASN A 20 13.73 -46.90 21.68
CA ASN A 20 13.26 -46.15 20.50
C ASN A 20 13.90 -44.76 20.35
N ALA A 21 14.68 -44.28 21.33
CA ALA A 21 15.35 -42.98 21.26
C ALA A 21 16.76 -43.02 20.63
N ASN A 22 17.33 -44.21 20.43
CA ASN A 22 18.73 -44.40 19.98
C ASN A 22 18.88 -45.18 18.64
N ARG A 23 17.85 -45.24 17.79
CA ARG A 23 18.03 -45.72 16.40
C ARG A 23 18.46 -44.54 15.52
N PRO A 24 19.62 -44.61 14.83
CA PRO A 24 19.94 -43.64 13.80
C PRO A 24 18.86 -43.76 12.70
N PRO A 25 18.43 -42.65 12.08
CA PRO A 25 17.49 -42.73 10.98
C PRO A 25 18.16 -43.53 9.87
N HIS A 26 17.55 -44.65 9.48
CA HIS A 26 17.87 -45.33 8.24
C HIS A 26 17.68 -44.31 7.11
N VAL A 27 18.79 -43.82 6.58
CA VAL A 27 18.83 -43.20 5.26
C VAL A 27 18.48 -44.30 4.27
N THR A 28 17.20 -44.42 3.92
CA THR A 28 16.85 -44.99 2.62
C THR A 28 17.43 -44.03 1.60
N VAL A 29 18.57 -44.43 1.04
CA VAL A 29 19.08 -43.86 -0.20
C VAL A 29 18.02 -44.18 -1.25
N ASP A 30 17.09 -43.25 -1.46
CA ASP A 30 16.22 -43.27 -2.60
C ASP A 30 17.11 -43.36 -3.83
N LYS A 31 17.01 -44.49 -4.53
CA LYS A 31 17.62 -44.67 -5.84
C LYS A 31 17.21 -43.46 -6.67
N ILE A 32 18.20 -42.76 -7.21
CA ILE A 32 18.00 -41.68 -8.18
C ILE A 32 17.22 -42.30 -9.35
N ALA A 33 15.91 -42.07 -9.38
CA ALA A 33 15.05 -42.49 -10.48
C ALA A 33 15.53 -41.75 -11.73
N LYS A 34 15.71 -42.51 -12.82
CA LYS A 34 16.14 -41.93 -14.10
C LYS A 34 15.10 -40.89 -14.54
N PRO A 35 15.50 -39.79 -15.21
CA PRO A 35 14.59 -38.72 -15.64
C PRO A 35 13.35 -39.22 -16.39
N ASP A 36 13.52 -40.32 -17.15
CA ASP A 36 12.47 -40.92 -17.97
C ASP A 36 11.42 -41.67 -17.12
N GLU A 37 11.78 -42.22 -15.95
CA GLU A 37 10.84 -42.85 -15.01
C GLU A 37 10.08 -41.81 -14.16
N LEU A 38 10.69 -40.64 -13.91
CA LEU A 38 10.05 -39.50 -13.24
C LEU A 38 9.03 -38.80 -14.16
N LEU A 39 9.30 -38.76 -15.47
CA LEU A 39 8.33 -38.33 -16.48
C LEU A 39 7.23 -39.37 -16.68
N ALA A 40 7.55 -40.66 -16.80
CA ALA A 40 6.54 -41.72 -16.95
C ALA A 40 5.61 -41.82 -15.73
N SER A 41 6.13 -41.74 -14.50
CA SER A 41 5.32 -41.76 -13.27
C SER A 41 4.60 -40.43 -12.95
N ALA A 42 4.96 -39.33 -13.63
CA ALA A 42 4.20 -38.08 -13.57
C ALA A 42 2.92 -38.12 -14.42
N PHE A 43 2.85 -39.00 -15.43
CA PHE A 43 1.71 -39.11 -16.35
C PHE A 43 0.88 -40.39 -16.19
N ASP A 44 1.38 -41.41 -15.48
CA ASP A 44 0.60 -42.60 -15.17
C ASP A 44 -0.55 -42.30 -14.17
N GLY A 45 -1.79 -42.43 -14.65
CA GLY A 45 -3.01 -42.37 -13.84
C GLY A 45 -3.68 -41.00 -13.71
N VAL A 46 -3.37 -40.02 -14.58
CA VAL A 46 -4.05 -38.72 -14.62
C VAL A 46 -5.40 -38.83 -15.34
N HIS A 47 -6.45 -39.23 -14.63
CA HIS A 47 -7.81 -39.09 -15.14
C HIS A 47 -8.35 -37.69 -14.84
N ILE A 48 -8.32 -36.80 -15.85
CA ILE A 48 -9.08 -35.54 -15.83
C ILE A 48 -10.55 -35.91 -15.62
N SER A 49 -11.24 -35.21 -14.72
CA SER A 49 -12.68 -35.45 -14.54
C SER A 49 -13.39 -35.19 -15.87
N ARG A 50 -14.38 -36.03 -16.23
CA ARG A 50 -15.17 -35.82 -17.46
C ARG A 50 -15.79 -34.42 -17.52
N TRP A 51 -16.06 -33.82 -16.35
CA TRP A 51 -16.50 -32.44 -16.18
C TRP A 51 -15.41 -31.42 -16.52
N GLY A 52 -14.17 -31.62 -16.06
CA GLY A 52 -13.03 -30.79 -16.45
C GLY A 52 -12.75 -30.83 -17.94
N ILE A 53 -12.90 -31.99 -18.59
CA ILE A 53 -12.76 -32.13 -20.05
C ILE A 53 -13.87 -31.36 -20.78
N LEU A 54 -15.13 -31.49 -20.33
CA LEU A 54 -16.25 -30.79 -20.92
C LEU A 54 -16.08 -29.27 -20.80
N LEU A 55 -15.76 -28.76 -19.62
CA LEU A 55 -15.54 -27.32 -19.38
C LEU A 55 -14.39 -26.78 -20.20
N LEU A 56 -13.29 -27.53 -20.31
CA LEU A 56 -12.15 -27.16 -21.14
C LEU A 56 -12.54 -27.10 -22.63
N ALA A 57 -13.30 -28.09 -23.12
CA ALA A 57 -13.80 -28.09 -24.49
C ALA A 57 -14.71 -26.87 -24.77
N MET A 58 -15.58 -26.51 -23.82
CA MET A 58 -16.43 -25.31 -23.94
C MET A 58 -15.60 -24.02 -23.97
N ALA A 59 -14.56 -23.92 -23.15
CA ALA A 59 -13.61 -22.80 -23.17
C ALA A 59 -12.92 -22.67 -24.53
N PHE A 60 -12.45 -23.79 -25.09
CA PHE A 60 -11.80 -23.80 -26.41
C PHE A 60 -12.74 -23.41 -27.54
N VAL A 61 -13.94 -24.00 -27.60
CA VAL A 61 -14.94 -23.68 -28.64
C VAL A 61 -15.30 -22.19 -28.60
N THR A 62 -15.46 -21.63 -27.40
CA THR A 62 -15.76 -20.21 -27.23
C THR A 62 -14.57 -19.32 -27.62
N PHE A 63 -13.35 -19.70 -27.23
CA PHE A 63 -12.13 -18.99 -27.62
C PHE A 63 -11.91 -19.01 -29.14
N GLU A 64 -12.11 -20.15 -29.80
CA GLU A 64 -12.00 -20.27 -31.26
C GLU A 64 -13.03 -19.39 -31.96
N ALA A 65 -14.29 -19.41 -31.52
CA ALA A 65 -15.33 -18.54 -32.05
C ALA A 65 -14.98 -17.04 -31.86
N PHE A 66 -14.46 -16.67 -30.69
CA PHE A 66 -13.98 -15.32 -30.42
C PHE A 66 -12.80 -14.93 -31.33
N ALA A 67 -11.77 -15.77 -31.42
CA ALA A 67 -10.57 -15.49 -32.20
C ALA A 67 -10.87 -15.39 -33.70
N LEU A 68 -11.69 -16.31 -34.23
CA LEU A 68 -12.14 -16.27 -35.62
C LEU A 68 -12.96 -15.01 -35.90
N PHE A 69 -13.85 -14.60 -35.00
CA PHE A 69 -14.60 -13.36 -35.15
C PHE A 69 -13.68 -12.14 -35.19
N VAL A 70 -12.70 -12.06 -34.30
CA VAL A 70 -11.72 -10.97 -34.23
C VAL A 70 -10.86 -10.90 -35.50
N LEU A 71 -10.47 -12.04 -36.07
CA LEU A 71 -9.76 -12.11 -37.35
C LEU A 71 -10.65 -11.73 -38.55
N LEU A 72 -11.92 -12.16 -38.55
CA LEU A 72 -12.91 -11.81 -39.59
C LEU A 72 -13.23 -10.31 -39.63
N GLU A 73 -13.25 -9.65 -38.47
CA GLU A 73 -13.42 -8.19 -38.42
C GLU A 73 -12.16 -7.45 -38.88
N ALA A 74 -10.95 -7.96 -38.59
CA ALA A 74 -9.71 -7.40 -39.13
C ALA A 74 -9.62 -7.53 -40.66
N ASN A 75 -10.01 -8.68 -41.22
CA ASN A 75 -9.98 -8.95 -42.67
C ASN A 75 -10.94 -8.06 -43.49
N ARG A 76 -11.88 -7.37 -42.84
CA ARG A 76 -12.85 -6.48 -43.50
C ARG A 76 -12.18 -5.22 -44.06
N PHE A 77 -11.11 -4.75 -43.43
CA PHE A 77 -10.50 -3.46 -43.74
C PHE A 77 -9.29 -3.57 -44.69
N ASP A 78 -8.53 -4.67 -44.65
CA ASP A 78 -7.45 -4.96 -45.60
C ASP A 78 -7.42 -6.45 -45.98
N PRO A 79 -8.12 -6.85 -47.06
CA PRO A 79 -8.20 -8.24 -47.51
C PRO A 79 -6.87 -8.80 -48.04
N SER A 80 -5.91 -7.94 -48.43
CA SER A 80 -4.70 -8.33 -49.16
C SER A 80 -3.59 -8.88 -48.26
N ARG A 81 -3.57 -8.51 -46.97
CA ARG A 81 -2.53 -8.93 -46.02
C ARG A 81 -2.80 -10.28 -45.35
N LEU A 82 -4.04 -10.74 -45.35
CA LEU A 82 -4.47 -12.03 -44.79
C LEU A 82 -4.64 -13.12 -45.87
N ASP A 83 -4.05 -12.94 -47.07
CA ASP A 83 -4.07 -13.88 -48.22
C ASP A 83 -3.59 -15.32 -47.87
N VAL A 84 -2.97 -15.52 -46.71
CA VAL A 84 -2.56 -16.83 -46.18
C VAL A 84 -3.74 -17.62 -45.57
N LEU A 85 -4.86 -16.97 -45.24
CA LEU A 85 -6.03 -17.58 -44.60
C LEU A 85 -7.37 -16.98 -45.14
N PRO A 86 -7.89 -17.45 -46.30
CA PRO A 86 -9.18 -16.99 -46.80
C PRO A 86 -10.31 -17.47 -45.88
N LEU A 87 -10.80 -16.58 -45.01
CA LEU A 87 -11.89 -16.87 -44.08
C LEU A 87 -13.25 -16.50 -44.71
N PRO A 88 -14.20 -17.45 -44.88
CA PRO A 88 -15.52 -17.17 -45.42
C PRO A 88 -16.32 -16.19 -44.53
N GLU A 89 -16.94 -15.17 -45.12
CA GLU A 89 -17.80 -14.23 -44.37
C GLU A 89 -18.99 -14.92 -43.66
N GLU A 90 -19.42 -16.07 -44.17
CA GLU A 90 -20.47 -16.91 -43.58
C GLU A 90 -20.13 -17.42 -42.17
N LEU A 91 -18.85 -17.40 -41.78
CA LEU A 91 -18.42 -17.78 -40.43
C LEU A 91 -18.77 -16.74 -39.36
N ARG A 92 -18.97 -15.47 -39.72
CA ARG A 92 -19.27 -14.39 -38.77
C ARG A 92 -20.55 -14.64 -37.94
N PRO A 93 -21.72 -14.93 -38.55
CA PRO A 93 -22.93 -15.25 -37.79
C PRO A 93 -22.81 -16.58 -37.01
N ILE A 94 -22.00 -17.53 -37.48
CA ILE A 94 -21.76 -18.79 -36.78
C ILE A 94 -20.98 -18.55 -35.49
N CYS A 95 -19.87 -17.81 -35.55
CA CYS A 95 -19.06 -17.45 -34.38
C CYS A 95 -19.88 -16.69 -33.34
N LEU A 96 -20.69 -15.74 -33.81
CA LEU A 96 -21.57 -14.96 -32.94
C LEU A 96 -22.65 -15.84 -32.30
N GLY A 97 -23.26 -16.76 -33.04
CA GLY A 97 -24.22 -17.74 -32.51
C GLY A 97 -23.63 -18.61 -31.40
N VAL A 98 -22.37 -19.05 -31.55
CA VAL A 98 -21.64 -19.78 -30.52
C VAL A 98 -21.46 -18.93 -29.25
N LEU A 99 -21.07 -17.66 -29.40
CA LEU A 99 -20.88 -16.74 -28.26
C LEU A 99 -22.19 -16.41 -27.53
N PHE A 100 -23.32 -16.28 -28.24
CA PHE A 100 -24.65 -16.16 -27.63
C PHE A 100 -25.07 -17.41 -26.87
N ALA A 101 -24.72 -18.58 -27.38
CA ALA A 101 -25.14 -19.84 -26.78
C ALA A 101 -24.25 -20.29 -25.60
N ALA A 102 -22.99 -19.84 -25.56
CA ALA A 102 -21.98 -20.28 -24.59
C ALA A 102 -22.45 -20.18 -23.13
N VAL A 103 -22.70 -18.96 -22.62
CA VAL A 103 -23.02 -18.75 -21.20
C VAL A 103 -24.31 -19.46 -20.77
N PRO A 104 -25.43 -19.40 -21.53
CA PRO A 104 -26.64 -20.16 -21.18
C PRO A 104 -26.40 -21.68 -21.16
N ILE A 105 -25.69 -22.24 -22.15
CA ILE A 105 -25.40 -23.67 -22.21
C ILE A 105 -24.50 -24.07 -21.04
N THR A 106 -23.42 -23.34 -20.79
CA THR A 106 -22.48 -23.62 -19.68
C THR A 106 -23.21 -23.53 -18.35
N SER A 107 -24.07 -22.53 -18.17
CA SER A 107 -24.91 -22.42 -16.97
C SER A 107 -25.86 -23.60 -16.81
N ILE A 108 -26.58 -24.04 -17.85
CA ILE A 108 -27.44 -25.23 -17.81
C ILE A 108 -26.63 -26.47 -17.42
N VAL A 109 -25.47 -26.67 -18.06
CA VAL A 109 -24.52 -27.74 -17.77
C VAL A 109 -24.02 -27.66 -16.31
N THR A 110 -23.96 -26.46 -15.74
CA THR A 110 -23.59 -26.22 -14.32
C THR A 110 -24.62 -26.80 -13.35
N TYR A 111 -25.91 -26.84 -13.73
CA TYR A 111 -27.03 -27.31 -12.90
C TYR A 111 -27.45 -28.77 -13.16
N LEU A 112 -26.92 -29.42 -14.19
CA LEU A 112 -27.20 -30.83 -14.45
C LEU A 112 -26.66 -31.73 -13.32
N PRO A 113 -27.46 -32.69 -12.82
CA PRO A 113 -26.99 -33.62 -11.79
C PRO A 113 -25.87 -34.49 -12.34
N SER A 114 -24.83 -34.69 -11.52
CA SER A 114 -23.65 -35.50 -11.85
C SER A 114 -23.99 -36.94 -12.27
N SER A 115 -25.19 -37.43 -11.93
CA SER A 115 -25.70 -38.76 -12.31
C SER A 115 -26.05 -38.95 -13.78
N LEU A 116 -26.24 -37.88 -14.57
CA LEU A 116 -26.57 -38.00 -16.01
C LEU A 116 -25.34 -38.32 -16.90
N ILE A 117 -24.13 -38.27 -16.34
CA ILE A 117 -22.86 -38.52 -17.06
C ILE A 117 -22.03 -39.65 -16.39
N THR A 118 -22.53 -40.23 -15.30
CA THR A 118 -21.94 -41.37 -14.59
C THR A 118 -22.82 -42.62 -14.74
N TYR A 119 -22.39 -43.58 -15.56
CA TYR A 119 -22.70 -44.99 -15.33
C TYR A 119 -21.57 -45.53 -14.46
N ASP A 120 -21.73 -45.44 -13.14
CA ASP A 120 -21.04 -46.38 -12.27
C ASP A 120 -21.94 -46.71 -11.09
N THR A 121 -22.41 -47.95 -11.09
CA THR A 121 -23.21 -48.57 -10.03
C THR A 121 -22.27 -49.07 -8.95
N THR A 122 -22.35 -48.49 -7.75
CA THR A 122 -22.29 -49.14 -6.42
C THR A 122 -21.83 -48.13 -5.38
N ASP A 123 -22.77 -47.50 -4.67
CA ASP A 123 -22.85 -47.55 -3.21
C ASP A 123 -23.90 -46.57 -2.67
N ALA A 124 -24.67 -47.06 -1.71
CA ALA A 124 -25.85 -46.42 -1.15
C ALA A 124 -25.48 -45.34 -0.12
N MET A 125 -25.82 -44.07 -0.40
CA MET A 125 -26.57 -43.17 0.51
C MET A 125 -26.79 -41.79 -0.14
N SER A 126 -28.06 -41.40 -0.29
CA SER A 126 -28.58 -40.03 -0.51
C SER A 126 -27.68 -38.99 -1.23
N PRO A 127 -27.61 -39.00 -2.59
CA PRO A 127 -26.90 -37.96 -3.36
C PRO A 127 -27.71 -36.67 -3.57
N ARG A 128 -29.05 -36.71 -3.41
CA ARG A 128 -29.95 -35.61 -3.80
C ARG A 128 -29.99 -34.43 -2.80
N VAL A 129 -29.69 -34.67 -1.52
CA VAL A 129 -29.81 -33.64 -0.46
C VAL A 129 -28.50 -32.87 -0.25
N THR A 130 -27.35 -33.53 -0.36
CA THR A 130 -26.00 -32.92 -0.18
C THR A 130 -25.62 -31.99 -1.32
N ALA A 131 -25.84 -32.36 -2.59
CA ALA A 131 -25.49 -31.51 -3.74
C ALA A 131 -26.28 -30.18 -3.78
N LYS A 132 -27.57 -30.21 -3.44
CA LYS A 132 -28.44 -29.02 -3.38
C LYS A 132 -28.06 -28.06 -2.25
N VAL A 133 -27.57 -28.58 -1.12
CA VAL A 133 -27.10 -27.79 0.03
C VAL A 133 -25.73 -27.17 -0.23
N GLN A 134 -24.82 -27.90 -0.89
CA GLN A 134 -23.46 -27.45 -1.19
C GLN A 134 -23.43 -26.31 -2.22
N HIS A 135 -24.32 -26.36 -3.23
CA HIS A 135 -24.46 -25.31 -4.24
C HIS A 135 -24.96 -23.96 -3.65
N ARG A 136 -25.78 -23.99 -2.59
CA ARG A 136 -26.34 -22.79 -1.94
C ARG A 136 -25.39 -22.12 -0.95
N GLN A 137 -24.29 -22.74 -0.55
CA GLN A 137 -23.43 -22.24 0.54
C GLN A 137 -22.06 -21.73 0.10
N ASN A 138 -21.62 -21.98 -1.14
CA ASN A 138 -20.32 -21.50 -1.62
C ASN A 138 -20.39 -20.02 -2.06
N VAL A 139 -19.70 -19.15 -1.31
CA VAL A 139 -19.67 -17.70 -1.55
C VAL A 139 -18.92 -17.36 -2.85
N ASN A 140 -17.80 -18.03 -3.14
CA ASN A 140 -17.00 -17.76 -4.34
C ASN A 140 -17.75 -18.14 -5.62
N PHE A 141 -18.40 -19.32 -5.61
CA PHE A 141 -19.27 -19.74 -6.72
C PHE A 141 -20.32 -18.67 -7.06
N LYS A 142 -21.03 -18.16 -6.04
CA LYS A 142 -22.05 -17.13 -6.23
C LYS A 142 -21.50 -15.83 -6.81
N ILE A 143 -20.35 -15.37 -6.32
CA ILE A 143 -19.73 -14.14 -6.80
C ILE A 143 -19.42 -14.26 -8.30
N TYR A 144 -18.71 -15.32 -8.71
CA TYR A 144 -18.36 -15.52 -10.12
C TYR A 144 -19.58 -15.72 -11.00
N GLN A 145 -20.60 -16.46 -10.53
CA GLN A 145 -21.85 -16.65 -11.26
C GLN A 145 -22.59 -15.33 -11.46
N THR A 146 -22.68 -14.49 -10.42
CA THR A 146 -23.32 -13.17 -10.52
C THR A 146 -22.56 -12.27 -11.47
N VAL A 147 -21.24 -12.19 -11.37
CA VAL A 147 -20.43 -11.36 -12.26
C VAL A 147 -20.56 -11.84 -13.70
N ALA A 148 -20.48 -13.15 -13.96
CA ALA A 148 -20.63 -13.72 -15.31
C ALA A 148 -21.99 -13.36 -15.93
N TRP A 149 -23.09 -13.52 -15.18
CA TRP A 149 -24.43 -13.15 -15.66
C TRP A 149 -24.61 -11.66 -15.88
N VAL A 150 -24.01 -10.81 -15.03
CA VAL A 150 -24.03 -9.36 -15.21
C VAL A 150 -23.30 -8.97 -16.49
N VAL A 151 -22.09 -9.49 -16.72
CA VAL A 151 -21.33 -9.22 -17.95
C VAL A 151 -22.08 -9.75 -19.18
N TYR A 152 -22.68 -10.94 -19.09
CA TYR A 152 -23.51 -11.49 -20.17
C TYR A 152 -24.76 -10.65 -20.44
N ALA A 153 -25.42 -10.11 -19.41
CA ALA A 153 -26.54 -9.20 -19.58
C ALA A 153 -26.11 -7.90 -20.26
N VAL A 154 -24.95 -7.34 -19.91
CA VAL A 154 -24.38 -6.17 -20.61
C VAL A 154 -24.15 -6.49 -22.07
N PHE A 155 -23.56 -7.65 -22.40
CA PHE A 155 -23.41 -8.14 -23.77
C PHE A 155 -24.75 -8.19 -24.53
N LEU A 156 -25.78 -8.83 -23.94
CA LEU A 156 -27.11 -8.90 -24.57
C LEU A 156 -27.74 -7.52 -24.78
N THR A 157 -27.63 -6.63 -23.79
CA THR A 157 -28.18 -5.28 -23.91
C THR A 157 -27.43 -4.44 -24.95
N ALA A 158 -26.09 -4.52 -24.99
CA ALA A 158 -25.27 -3.83 -25.98
C ALA A 158 -25.60 -4.29 -27.41
N TRP A 159 -25.92 -5.58 -27.56
CA TRP A 159 -26.40 -6.12 -28.83
C TRP A 159 -27.82 -5.65 -29.18
N LEU A 160 -28.76 -5.70 -28.23
CA LEU A 160 -30.19 -5.36 -28.45
C LEU A 160 -30.43 -3.87 -28.68
N VAL A 161 -29.64 -2.99 -28.07
CA VAL A 161 -29.78 -1.52 -28.17
C VAL A 161 -29.31 -0.99 -29.53
N CYS A 162 -28.68 -1.82 -30.37
CA CYS A 162 -28.21 -1.44 -31.70
C CYS A 162 -28.95 -2.23 -32.81
N PRO A 163 -30.22 -1.89 -33.14
CA PRO A 163 -31.00 -2.62 -34.13
C PRO A 163 -30.51 -2.33 -35.56
N SER A 164 -30.11 -3.38 -36.29
CA SER A 164 -29.78 -3.34 -37.70
C SER A 164 -31.03 -3.35 -38.58
N THR A 165 -31.69 -2.20 -38.76
CA THR A 165 -32.74 -2.08 -39.77
C THR A 165 -32.63 -0.73 -40.50
N THR A 166 -31.59 -0.62 -41.35
CA THR A 166 -31.41 0.36 -42.47
C THR A 166 -31.59 1.83 -42.07
N TRP A 167 -30.64 2.77 -42.10
CA TRP A 167 -29.73 3.24 -43.16
C TRP A 167 -28.62 4.11 -42.52
N ALA A 168 -27.78 3.50 -41.67
CA ALA A 168 -26.45 3.99 -41.34
C ALA A 168 -25.66 2.79 -40.82
N TYR A 169 -24.58 2.42 -41.50
CA TYR A 169 -23.71 1.28 -41.18
C TYR A 169 -22.89 1.48 -39.88
N GLU A 170 -23.15 2.54 -39.12
CA GLU A 170 -22.22 3.11 -38.13
C GLU A 170 -22.40 2.55 -36.71
N CYS A 171 -23.62 2.26 -36.24
CA CYS A 171 -23.81 1.80 -34.85
C CYS A 171 -23.18 0.43 -34.59
N ALA A 172 -23.09 -0.41 -35.62
CA ALA A 172 -22.65 -1.80 -35.48
C ALA A 172 -21.16 -2.03 -35.79
N SER A 173 -20.43 -1.21 -36.56
CA SER A 173 -19.01 -1.51 -36.87
C SER A 173 -18.09 -1.30 -35.68
N ASP A 174 -18.33 -0.25 -34.90
CA ASP A 174 -17.28 0.34 -34.05
C ASP A 174 -17.09 -0.42 -32.72
N PHE A 175 -18.11 -1.13 -32.24
CA PHE A 175 -18.11 -1.81 -30.92
C PHE A 175 -18.27 -3.33 -30.98
N ARG A 176 -18.26 -3.95 -32.16
CA ARG A 176 -18.43 -5.42 -32.32
C ARG A 176 -17.39 -6.22 -31.55
N THR A 177 -16.13 -5.81 -31.62
CA THR A 177 -15.01 -6.44 -30.90
C THR A 177 -15.20 -6.38 -29.39
N THR A 178 -15.67 -5.23 -28.89
CA THR A 178 -16.05 -5.05 -27.48
C THR A 178 -17.21 -5.96 -27.07
N ILE A 179 -18.25 -6.06 -27.89
CA ILE A 179 -19.41 -6.91 -27.61
C ILE A 179 -19.00 -8.38 -27.52
N VAL A 180 -18.22 -8.91 -28.48
CA VAL A 180 -17.77 -10.31 -28.43
C VAL A 180 -16.77 -10.57 -27.30
N ALA A 181 -15.95 -9.58 -26.93
CA ALA A 181 -15.05 -9.68 -25.77
C ALA A 181 -15.83 -9.82 -24.46
N LEU A 182 -16.96 -9.11 -24.29
CA LEU A 182 -17.84 -9.26 -23.12
C LEU A 182 -18.45 -10.66 -23.04
N ALA A 183 -18.89 -11.22 -24.16
CA ALA A 183 -19.40 -12.60 -24.19
C ALA A 183 -18.31 -13.61 -23.80
N PHE A 184 -17.09 -13.44 -24.32
CA PHE A 184 -15.96 -14.30 -23.99
C PHE A 184 -15.55 -14.18 -22.50
N ILE A 185 -15.50 -12.97 -21.95
CA ILE A 185 -15.26 -12.74 -20.51
C ILE A 185 -16.31 -13.46 -19.67
N ALA A 186 -17.59 -13.29 -20.00
CA ALA A 186 -18.68 -13.90 -19.26
C ALA A 186 -18.57 -15.43 -19.23
N GLU A 187 -18.20 -16.05 -20.35
CA GLU A 187 -18.02 -17.51 -20.43
C GLU A 187 -16.85 -17.99 -19.57
N ILE A 188 -15.68 -17.32 -19.64
CA ILE A 188 -14.52 -17.70 -18.84
C ILE A 188 -14.82 -17.60 -17.33
N LEU A 189 -15.56 -16.57 -16.90
CA LEU A 189 -15.99 -16.41 -15.51
C LEU A 189 -17.03 -17.48 -15.11
N MET A 190 -17.92 -17.86 -16.02
CA MET A 190 -18.91 -18.94 -15.82
C MET A 190 -18.22 -20.28 -15.61
N ILE A 191 -17.23 -20.62 -16.44
CA ILE A 191 -16.43 -21.84 -16.30
C ILE A 191 -15.64 -21.81 -14.98
N SER A 192 -15.03 -20.68 -14.65
CA SER A 192 -14.28 -20.48 -13.41
C SER A 192 -15.15 -20.67 -12.16
N SER A 193 -16.42 -20.24 -12.19
CA SER A 193 -17.38 -20.47 -11.10
C SER A 193 -17.56 -21.97 -10.84
N LYS A 194 -17.72 -22.78 -11.89
CA LYS A 194 -17.93 -24.22 -11.77
C LYS A 194 -16.70 -24.94 -11.26
N LEU A 195 -15.50 -24.53 -11.69
CA LEU A 195 -14.23 -25.04 -11.15
C LEU A 195 -14.09 -24.74 -9.65
N ALA A 196 -14.55 -23.57 -9.20
CA ALA A 196 -14.61 -23.23 -7.77
C ALA A 196 -15.53 -24.17 -6.98
N LEU A 197 -16.64 -24.60 -7.57
CA LEU A 197 -17.58 -25.55 -6.97
C LEU A 197 -17.01 -26.98 -6.98
N GLU A 198 -16.40 -27.42 -8.08
CA GLU A 198 -15.78 -28.75 -8.21
C GLU A 198 -14.68 -28.96 -7.18
N ARG A 199 -13.85 -27.94 -6.94
CA ARG A 199 -12.83 -28.01 -5.88
C ARG A 199 -13.42 -28.29 -4.50
N GLN A 200 -14.55 -27.65 -4.16
CA GLN A 200 -15.16 -27.86 -2.84
C GLN A 200 -15.69 -29.29 -2.69
N SER A 201 -16.19 -29.89 -3.77
CA SER A 201 -16.60 -31.29 -3.81
C SER A 201 -15.42 -32.24 -3.57
N GLN A 202 -14.24 -31.88 -4.07
CA GLN A 202 -13.01 -32.68 -3.95
C GLN A 202 -12.16 -32.35 -2.71
N ARG A 203 -12.61 -31.44 -1.84
CA ARG A 203 -11.86 -30.96 -0.66
C ARG A 203 -11.63 -32.11 0.31
N GLY A 204 -10.36 -32.40 0.61
CA GLY A 204 -9.97 -33.53 1.48
C GLY A 204 -9.68 -34.85 0.75
N THR A 205 -9.69 -34.84 -0.60
CA THR A 205 -9.16 -35.94 -1.43
C THR A 205 -7.69 -35.69 -1.79
N SER A 206 -7.07 -36.56 -2.62
CA SER A 206 -5.64 -36.47 -3.00
C SER A 206 -5.20 -35.07 -3.48
N SER A 207 -4.07 -34.58 -2.93
CA SER A 207 -3.40 -33.31 -3.30
C SER A 207 -3.13 -33.14 -4.81
N ARG A 208 -3.15 -34.22 -5.59
CA ARG A 208 -2.99 -34.19 -7.05
C ARG A 208 -4.24 -33.68 -7.77
N LYS A 209 -5.45 -34.03 -7.29
CA LYS A 209 -6.73 -33.61 -7.91
C LYS A 209 -6.99 -32.13 -7.70
N GLU A 210 -6.68 -31.61 -6.51
CA GLU A 210 -6.85 -30.18 -6.22
C GLU A 210 -5.91 -29.29 -7.05
N ARG A 211 -4.66 -29.75 -7.30
CA ARG A 211 -3.72 -29.06 -8.20
C ARG A 211 -4.19 -29.01 -9.65
N LEU A 212 -4.86 -30.06 -10.12
CA LEU A 212 -5.41 -30.10 -11.47
C LEU A 212 -6.51 -29.04 -11.67
N VAL A 213 -7.39 -28.84 -10.68
CA VAL A 213 -8.45 -27.81 -10.75
C VAL A 213 -7.86 -26.40 -10.87
N VAL A 214 -6.77 -26.11 -10.15
CA VAL A 214 -6.03 -24.84 -10.29
C VAL A 214 -5.46 -24.68 -11.68
N MET A 215 -4.83 -25.73 -12.19
CA MET A 215 -4.17 -25.71 -13.49
C MET A 215 -5.20 -25.49 -14.61
N ILE A 216 -6.36 -26.13 -14.54
CA ILE A 216 -7.47 -25.93 -15.49
C ILE A 216 -8.02 -24.50 -15.41
N ASN A 217 -8.20 -23.95 -14.20
CA ASN A 217 -8.67 -22.57 -14.03
C ASN A 217 -7.66 -21.55 -14.58
N ASN A 218 -6.38 -21.75 -14.31
CA ASN A 218 -5.32 -20.88 -14.80
C ASN A 218 -5.17 -20.97 -16.32
N PHE A 219 -5.33 -22.17 -16.90
CA PHE A 219 -5.37 -22.35 -18.35
C PHE A 219 -6.56 -21.61 -18.99
N ASN A 220 -7.75 -21.74 -18.39
CA ASN A 220 -8.96 -21.02 -18.81
C ASN A 220 -8.72 -19.49 -18.85
N ASN A 221 -8.03 -18.94 -17.85
CA ASN A 221 -7.67 -17.52 -17.81
C ASN A 221 -6.58 -17.12 -18.80
N MET A 222 -5.66 -18.03 -19.13
CA MET A 222 -4.64 -17.80 -20.15
C MET A 222 -5.26 -17.52 -21.52
N LEU A 223 -6.41 -18.14 -21.84
CA LEU A 223 -7.15 -17.87 -23.09
C LEU A 223 -7.61 -16.41 -23.19
N LEU A 224 -7.96 -15.76 -22.07
CA LEU A 224 -8.29 -14.32 -22.06
C LEU A 224 -7.07 -13.48 -22.48
N VAL A 225 -5.89 -13.82 -21.97
CA VAL A 225 -4.66 -13.05 -22.25
C VAL A 225 -4.17 -13.27 -23.68
N ILE A 226 -4.31 -14.47 -24.21
CA ILE A 226 -4.05 -14.75 -25.63
C ILE A 226 -5.03 -13.97 -26.52
N GLY A 227 -6.33 -13.97 -26.17
CA GLY A 227 -7.33 -13.17 -26.87
C GLY A 227 -7.07 -11.67 -26.79
N ALA A 228 -6.54 -11.19 -25.66
CA ALA A 228 -6.13 -9.80 -25.49
C ALA A 228 -4.93 -9.43 -26.37
N LEU A 229 -3.93 -10.30 -26.47
CA LEU A 229 -2.78 -10.10 -27.36
C LEU A 229 -3.23 -10.06 -28.82
N LEU A 230 -4.16 -10.94 -29.22
CA LEU A 230 -4.76 -10.93 -30.56
C LEU A 230 -5.44 -9.58 -30.86
N LEU A 231 -6.23 -9.06 -29.92
CA LEU A 231 -6.86 -7.75 -30.07
C LEU A 231 -5.85 -6.59 -30.09
N ALA A 232 -4.75 -6.70 -29.32
CA ALA A 232 -3.69 -5.70 -29.34
C ALA A 232 -2.94 -5.67 -30.68
N VAL A 233 -2.63 -6.84 -31.25
CA VAL A 233 -2.05 -6.96 -32.59
C VAL A 233 -3.02 -6.39 -33.64
N ASN A 234 -4.31 -6.70 -33.54
CA ASN A 234 -5.31 -6.17 -34.47
C ASN A 234 -5.51 -4.66 -34.34
N SER A 235 -5.40 -4.10 -33.13
CA SER A 235 -5.45 -2.65 -32.91
C SER A 235 -4.31 -1.93 -33.66
N GLU A 236 -3.09 -2.48 -33.58
CA GLU A 236 -1.90 -1.91 -34.23
C GLU A 236 -1.87 -2.14 -35.75
N LEU A 237 -2.31 -3.32 -36.21
CA LEU A 237 -2.37 -3.62 -37.64
C LEU A 237 -3.26 -2.62 -38.39
N MET A 238 -4.35 -2.18 -37.77
CA MET A 238 -5.29 -1.20 -38.34
C MET A 238 -4.77 0.24 -38.30
N GLN A 239 -3.81 0.57 -37.43
CA GLN A 239 -3.21 1.90 -37.42
C GLN A 239 -2.09 2.02 -38.46
N PHE A 240 -1.29 0.97 -38.61
CA PHE A 240 -0.21 0.94 -39.60
C PHE A 240 -0.72 1.02 -41.05
N THR A 241 -1.96 0.63 -41.32
CA THR A 241 -2.61 0.82 -42.64
C THR A 241 -2.86 2.29 -42.96
N THR A 242 -3.14 3.13 -41.96
CA THR A 242 -3.36 4.58 -42.13
C THR A 242 -2.06 5.34 -42.46
N GLU A 243 -0.91 4.94 -41.91
CA GLU A 243 0.38 5.64 -42.14
C GLU A 243 1.01 5.38 -43.53
N LEU A 244 0.70 4.25 -44.18
CA LEU A 244 1.31 3.87 -45.47
C LEU A 244 0.62 4.51 -46.69
N GLU A 245 -0.66 4.88 -46.58
CA GLU A 245 -1.44 5.43 -47.71
C GLU A 245 -1.24 6.94 -47.92
N ASP A 246 -0.60 7.64 -46.98
CA ASP A 246 -0.24 9.06 -47.12
C ASP A 246 0.88 9.30 -48.17
N ASN A 247 1.46 8.25 -48.77
CA ASN A 247 2.57 8.37 -49.72
C ASN A 247 2.36 7.79 -51.14
N GLU A 248 1.39 6.91 -51.45
CA GLU A 248 1.25 6.39 -52.84
C GLU A 248 -0.17 5.88 -53.19
N ASN A 249 -0.85 6.61 -54.10
CA ASN A 249 -2.05 6.27 -54.90
C ASN A 249 -3.35 5.73 -54.23
N PRO A 250 -4.51 6.41 -54.38
CA PRO A 250 -5.77 6.00 -53.77
C PRO A 250 -6.60 5.13 -54.73
N VAL A 251 -6.44 3.80 -54.69
CA VAL A 251 -7.36 2.90 -55.41
C VAL A 251 -7.62 1.65 -54.56
N TYR A 252 -8.84 1.56 -54.00
CA TYR A 252 -9.43 0.56 -53.07
C TYR A 252 -9.15 0.85 -51.58
N VAL A 253 -10.01 1.50 -50.76
CA VAL A 253 -11.23 0.95 -50.12
C VAL A 253 -11.98 2.06 -49.35
N MET A 254 -13.28 1.87 -49.15
CA MET A 254 -14.29 2.76 -48.53
C MET A 254 -14.32 2.69 -46.99
N ALA A 255 -13.34 3.24 -46.27
CA ALA A 255 -13.44 3.46 -44.82
C ALA A 255 -12.93 4.85 -44.43
N ASP A 256 -13.74 5.59 -43.67
CA ASP A 256 -13.41 6.92 -43.13
C ASP A 256 -12.35 6.76 -42.00
N ASP A 257 -11.32 7.61 -41.94
CA ASP A 257 -10.26 7.58 -40.91
C ASP A 257 -10.83 7.58 -39.47
N ALA A 258 -12.00 8.21 -39.31
CA ALA A 258 -12.76 8.23 -38.07
C ALA A 258 -13.27 6.83 -37.63
N ILE A 259 -13.50 5.90 -38.56
CA ILE A 259 -13.98 4.54 -38.29
C ILE A 259 -12.81 3.64 -37.87
N LEU A 260 -11.67 3.77 -38.56
CA LEU A 260 -10.48 2.97 -38.29
C LEU A 260 -9.88 3.27 -36.91
N SER A 261 -9.81 4.56 -36.55
CA SER A 261 -9.39 5.02 -35.22
C SER A 261 -10.32 4.54 -34.10
N ARG A 262 -11.65 4.56 -34.31
CA ARG A 262 -12.64 4.02 -33.35
C ARG A 262 -12.52 2.51 -33.17
N PHE A 263 -12.25 1.77 -34.25
CA PHE A 263 -12.01 0.33 -34.18
C PHE A 263 -10.74 0.01 -33.39
N ALA A 264 -9.63 0.70 -33.67
CA ALA A 264 -8.37 0.54 -32.94
C ALA A 264 -8.54 0.81 -31.45
N LEU A 265 -9.28 1.88 -31.09
CA LEU A 265 -9.64 2.21 -29.71
C LEU A 265 -10.47 1.10 -29.05
N SER A 266 -11.50 0.59 -29.73
CA SER A 266 -12.39 -0.48 -29.26
C SER A 266 -11.64 -1.79 -29.02
N ALA A 267 -10.76 -2.18 -29.95
CA ALA A 267 -9.90 -3.36 -29.81
C ALA A 267 -8.91 -3.19 -28.65
N GLY A 268 -8.32 -1.99 -28.49
CA GLY A 268 -7.42 -1.67 -27.39
C GLY A 268 -8.12 -1.75 -26.02
N MET A 269 -9.29 -1.16 -25.88
CA MET A 269 -10.09 -1.23 -24.64
C MET A 269 -10.53 -2.67 -24.32
N SER A 270 -10.89 -3.44 -25.33
CA SER A 270 -11.25 -4.85 -25.20
C SER A 270 -10.08 -5.72 -24.76
N SER A 271 -8.88 -5.45 -25.30
CA SER A 271 -7.63 -6.09 -24.87
C SER A 271 -7.37 -5.85 -23.38
N LEU A 272 -7.49 -4.59 -22.91
CA LEU A 272 -7.33 -4.26 -21.49
C LEU A 272 -8.32 -5.05 -20.61
N ALA A 273 -9.59 -5.08 -21.00
CA ALA A 273 -10.65 -5.74 -20.23
C ALA A 273 -10.38 -7.24 -20.05
N LEU A 274 -9.91 -7.91 -21.11
CA LEU A 274 -9.55 -9.33 -21.07
C LEU A 274 -8.37 -9.61 -20.13
N VAL A 275 -7.30 -8.80 -20.21
CA VAL A 275 -6.12 -8.97 -19.34
C VAL A 275 -6.45 -8.73 -17.88
N VAL A 276 -7.12 -7.61 -17.57
CA VAL A 276 -7.51 -7.28 -16.20
C VAL A 276 -8.35 -8.42 -15.63
N THR A 277 -9.30 -8.95 -16.41
CA THR A 277 -10.12 -10.07 -15.97
C THR A 277 -9.29 -11.34 -15.74
N GLY A 278 -8.42 -11.72 -16.68
CA GLY A 278 -7.56 -12.90 -16.57
C GLY A 278 -6.66 -12.84 -15.34
N MET A 279 -5.95 -11.73 -15.15
CA MET A 279 -5.00 -11.56 -14.05
C MET A 279 -5.66 -11.55 -12.68
N PHE A 280 -6.78 -10.85 -12.52
CA PHE A 280 -7.49 -10.82 -11.24
C PHE A 280 -8.19 -12.16 -10.94
N ASN A 281 -8.67 -12.88 -11.96
CA ASN A 281 -9.25 -14.20 -11.77
C ASN A 281 -8.17 -15.25 -11.42
N THR A 282 -7.00 -15.20 -12.06
CA THR A 282 -5.86 -16.08 -11.76
C THR A 282 -5.30 -15.82 -10.37
N TYR A 283 -5.04 -14.57 -10.02
CA TYR A 283 -4.55 -14.25 -8.68
C TYR A 283 -5.62 -14.50 -7.60
N GLY A 284 -6.86 -14.07 -7.86
CA GLY A 284 -7.96 -14.16 -6.91
C GLY A 284 -8.48 -15.57 -6.75
N LEU A 285 -9.20 -16.08 -7.74
CA LEU A 285 -9.75 -17.43 -7.68
C LEU A 285 -8.67 -18.49 -7.78
N GLY A 286 -7.69 -18.36 -8.68
CA GLY A 286 -6.58 -19.31 -8.78
C GLY A 286 -5.79 -19.41 -7.46
N GLY A 287 -5.59 -18.29 -6.76
CA GLY A 287 -5.00 -18.27 -5.42
C GLY A 287 -5.89 -18.96 -4.37
N ILE A 288 -7.20 -18.67 -4.37
CA ILE A 288 -8.17 -19.39 -3.54
C ILE A 288 -8.14 -20.89 -3.85
N LEU A 289 -7.95 -21.27 -5.13
CA LEU A 289 -7.87 -22.62 -5.66
C LEU A 289 -6.52 -23.32 -5.38
N SER A 290 -5.45 -22.63 -5.00
CA SER A 290 -4.09 -23.19 -4.78
C SER A 290 -3.85 -23.90 -3.42
N THR A 291 -4.89 -24.15 -2.61
CA THR A 291 -4.89 -25.04 -1.41
C THR A 291 -3.89 -24.75 -0.26
N LYS A 292 -3.10 -23.68 -0.30
CA LYS A 292 -2.10 -23.43 0.74
C LYS A 292 -2.67 -22.61 1.89
N ASP A 293 -2.54 -23.14 3.10
CA ASP A 293 -3.06 -22.52 4.32
C ASP A 293 -2.53 -21.10 4.52
N GLY A 294 -3.46 -20.16 4.77
CA GLY A 294 -3.14 -18.76 5.01
C GLY A 294 -3.15 -17.86 3.78
N TRP A 295 -3.53 -18.36 2.60
CA TRP A 295 -3.77 -17.51 1.41
C TRP A 295 -4.88 -16.47 1.65
N ARG A 296 -4.62 -15.23 1.28
CA ARG A 296 -5.59 -14.13 1.17
C ARG A 296 -5.38 -13.39 -0.14
N PHE A 297 -6.47 -12.84 -0.69
CA PHE A 297 -6.40 -12.01 -1.90
C PHE A 297 -5.40 -10.85 -1.74
N TYR A 298 -5.40 -10.16 -0.60
CA TYR A 298 -4.42 -9.12 -0.31
C TYR A 298 -3.52 -9.55 0.86
N GLN A 299 -2.24 -9.76 0.56
CA GLN A 299 -1.27 -10.29 1.52
C GLN A 299 0.18 -9.82 1.25
N PRO A 300 0.44 -8.50 1.30
CA PRO A 300 1.76 -7.96 0.99
C PRO A 300 2.83 -8.53 1.92
N PHE A 301 4.01 -8.83 1.35
CA PHE A 301 5.19 -9.33 2.06
C PHE A 301 4.99 -10.66 2.83
N THR A 302 4.04 -11.48 2.41
CA THR A 302 3.78 -12.80 2.99
C THR A 302 3.73 -13.87 1.88
N GLY A 303 3.99 -15.14 2.20
CA GLY A 303 3.97 -16.22 1.21
C GLY A 303 5.33 -16.78 0.78
N GLY A 304 6.42 -16.32 1.39
CA GLY A 304 7.78 -16.77 1.09
C GLY A 304 8.47 -15.95 0.01
N VAL A 305 9.81 -15.99 0.00
CA VAL A 305 10.66 -15.11 -0.81
C VAL A 305 10.47 -15.31 -2.31
N GLN A 306 10.38 -16.55 -2.77
CA GLN A 306 10.14 -16.87 -4.19
C GLN A 306 8.78 -16.37 -4.66
N PHE A 307 7.72 -16.59 -3.87
CA PHE A 307 6.40 -16.03 -4.16
C PHE A 307 6.44 -14.51 -4.30
N MET A 308 7.07 -13.82 -3.34
CA MET A 308 7.19 -12.35 -3.36
C MET A 308 7.93 -11.86 -4.61
N LEU A 309 8.99 -12.55 -5.05
CA LEU A 309 9.73 -12.20 -6.27
C LEU A 309 8.87 -12.32 -7.53
N PHE A 310 8.18 -13.46 -7.69
CA PHE A 310 7.30 -13.67 -8.84
C PHE A 310 6.13 -12.69 -8.83
N GLN A 311 5.54 -12.40 -7.66
CA GLN A 311 4.52 -11.37 -7.53
C GLN A 311 5.05 -9.98 -7.93
N ALA A 312 6.25 -9.61 -7.48
CA ALA A 312 6.85 -8.34 -7.85
C ALA A 312 7.04 -8.23 -9.37
N ILE A 313 7.64 -9.24 -10.01
CA ILE A 313 7.84 -9.27 -11.46
C ILE A 313 6.49 -9.17 -12.19
N SER A 314 5.52 -9.98 -11.79
CA SER A 314 4.18 -10.00 -12.39
C SER A 314 3.48 -8.64 -12.28
N TRP A 315 3.34 -8.10 -11.07
CA TRP A 315 2.70 -6.80 -10.88
C TRP A 315 3.45 -5.65 -11.55
N THR A 316 4.78 -5.71 -11.65
CA THR A 316 5.58 -4.73 -12.40
C THR A 316 5.30 -4.82 -13.90
N CYS A 317 5.37 -6.01 -14.50
CA CYS A 317 5.03 -6.19 -15.91
C CYS A 317 3.60 -5.73 -16.22
N PHE A 318 2.64 -6.08 -15.36
CA PHE A 318 1.26 -5.61 -15.48
C PHE A 318 1.13 -4.08 -15.38
N SER A 319 1.79 -3.46 -14.40
CA SER A 319 1.72 -2.01 -14.21
C SER A 319 2.35 -1.24 -15.38
N VAL A 320 3.48 -1.72 -15.90
CA VAL A 320 4.12 -1.14 -17.08
C VAL A 320 3.23 -1.33 -18.31
N GLY A 321 2.63 -2.50 -18.49
CA GLY A 321 1.67 -2.75 -19.57
C GLY A 321 0.47 -1.81 -19.52
N ILE A 322 -0.17 -1.65 -18.34
CA ILE A 322 -1.28 -0.70 -18.14
C ILE A 322 -0.83 0.73 -18.42
N PHE A 323 0.36 1.11 -17.98
CA PHE A 323 0.87 2.46 -18.19
C PHE A 323 1.10 2.75 -19.68
N ILE A 324 1.74 1.83 -20.42
CA ILE A 324 1.95 1.96 -21.87
C ILE A 324 0.60 2.05 -22.58
N GLN A 325 -0.33 1.16 -22.26
CA GLN A 325 -1.68 1.17 -22.85
C GLN A 325 -2.45 2.44 -22.49
N GLY A 326 -2.34 2.94 -21.27
CA GLY A 326 -2.95 4.18 -20.82
C GLY A 326 -2.39 5.40 -21.54
N LEU A 327 -1.07 5.46 -21.74
CA LEU A 327 -0.42 6.51 -22.53
C LEU A 327 -0.86 6.48 -23.99
N TYR A 328 -0.96 5.29 -24.57
CA TYR A 328 -1.46 5.10 -25.94
C TYR A 328 -2.93 5.56 -26.08
N LEU A 329 -3.82 5.15 -25.18
CA LEU A 329 -5.21 5.60 -25.19
C LEU A 329 -5.31 7.13 -24.97
N LEU A 330 -4.48 7.68 -24.09
CA LEU A 330 -4.43 9.12 -23.83
C LEU A 330 -3.92 9.90 -25.05
N SER A 331 -2.96 9.36 -25.80
CA SER A 331 -2.43 10.03 -26.99
C SER A 331 -3.49 10.16 -28.09
N ILE A 332 -4.31 9.11 -28.27
CA ILE A 332 -5.47 9.10 -29.18
C ILE A 332 -6.49 10.19 -28.77
N VAL A 333 -6.76 10.34 -27.47
CA VAL A 333 -7.83 11.24 -26.98
C VAL A 333 -7.39 12.70 -26.84
N VAL A 334 -6.14 12.97 -26.45
CA VAL A 334 -5.70 14.32 -26.03
C VAL A 334 -4.87 15.04 -27.08
N VAL A 335 -4.06 14.31 -27.85
CA VAL A 335 -3.03 14.94 -28.68
C VAL A 335 -3.25 14.66 -30.17
N GLU A 336 -4.15 13.74 -30.54
CA GLU A 336 -4.29 13.23 -31.92
C GLU A 336 -2.93 12.81 -32.52
N LEU A 337 -1.96 12.45 -31.65
CA LEU A 337 -0.63 12.01 -32.03
C LEU A 337 -0.48 10.52 -31.72
N GLU A 338 0.04 9.78 -32.68
CA GLU A 338 0.32 8.36 -32.56
C GLU A 338 1.58 8.15 -31.71
N LEU A 339 1.40 7.60 -30.51
CA LEU A 339 2.49 7.34 -29.60
C LEU A 339 3.13 5.99 -29.94
N PHE A 340 4.19 6.02 -30.77
CA PHE A 340 5.05 4.89 -31.17
C PHE A 340 4.32 3.62 -31.63
N VAL A 341 4.38 3.30 -32.93
CA VAL A 341 3.94 2.03 -33.52
C VAL A 341 4.50 0.83 -32.73
N GLY A 342 3.61 -0.08 -32.30
CA GLY A 342 3.93 -1.30 -31.55
C GLY A 342 3.74 -1.21 -30.03
N ALA A 343 3.32 -0.06 -29.48
CA ALA A 343 3.09 0.11 -28.04
C ALA A 343 2.08 -0.89 -27.47
N MET A 344 0.99 -1.19 -28.18
CA MET A 344 -0.04 -2.14 -27.75
C MET A 344 0.44 -3.59 -27.80
N ILE A 345 1.29 -3.95 -28.78
CA ILE A 345 1.91 -5.28 -28.84
C ILE A 345 2.86 -5.46 -27.65
N VAL A 346 3.66 -4.44 -27.32
CA VAL A 346 4.54 -4.46 -26.14
C VAL A 346 3.73 -4.58 -24.85
N ALA A 347 2.63 -3.83 -24.72
CA ALA A 347 1.72 -3.93 -23.58
C ALA A 347 1.12 -5.35 -23.49
N GLY A 348 0.62 -5.91 -24.60
CA GLY A 348 0.10 -7.28 -24.68
C GLY A 348 1.12 -8.34 -24.29
N ALA A 349 2.38 -8.21 -24.72
CA ALA A 349 3.46 -9.12 -24.34
C ALA A 349 3.79 -9.02 -22.84
N LEU A 350 3.83 -7.82 -22.28
CA LEU A 350 4.04 -7.60 -20.84
C LEU A 350 2.91 -8.20 -20.00
N PHE A 351 1.67 -8.13 -20.49
CA PHE A 351 0.52 -8.77 -19.85
C PHE A 351 0.61 -10.29 -19.88
N LEU A 352 1.03 -10.87 -21.00
CA LEU A 352 1.27 -12.31 -21.10
C LEU A 352 2.35 -12.77 -20.12
N VAL A 353 3.49 -12.06 -20.07
CA VAL A 353 4.56 -12.33 -19.11
C VAL A 353 4.04 -12.21 -17.68
N SER A 354 3.28 -11.16 -17.39
CA SER A 354 2.67 -10.95 -16.08
C SER A 354 1.81 -12.13 -15.66
N GLU A 355 0.94 -12.62 -16.53
CA GLU A 355 0.02 -13.71 -16.25
C GLU A 355 0.75 -15.03 -16.02
N VAL A 356 1.74 -15.36 -16.88
CA VAL A 356 2.57 -16.56 -16.71
C VAL A 356 3.32 -16.53 -15.38
N VAL A 357 3.93 -15.40 -15.04
CA VAL A 357 4.64 -15.24 -13.77
C VAL A 357 3.66 -15.26 -12.58
N MET A 358 2.44 -14.73 -12.74
CA MET A 358 1.38 -14.79 -11.73
C MET A 358 0.99 -16.25 -11.44
N MET A 359 0.72 -17.04 -12.47
CA MET A 359 0.42 -18.47 -12.34
C MET A 359 1.54 -19.22 -11.62
N MET A 360 2.79 -18.97 -12.01
CA MET A 360 3.98 -19.57 -11.39
C MET A 360 4.13 -19.14 -9.93
N SER A 361 3.79 -17.90 -9.59
CA SER A 361 3.87 -17.40 -8.21
C SER A 361 3.01 -18.24 -7.26
N LEU A 362 1.79 -18.62 -7.67
CA LEU A 362 0.88 -19.41 -6.84
C LEU A 362 1.44 -20.80 -6.52
N LEU A 363 2.20 -21.39 -7.44
CA LEU A 363 2.93 -22.64 -7.23
C LEU A 363 4.07 -22.48 -6.21
N MET A 364 4.63 -21.27 -6.08
CA MET A 364 5.73 -20.94 -5.17
C MET A 364 5.28 -20.41 -3.80
N PHE A 365 3.98 -20.12 -3.61
CA PHE A 365 3.46 -19.65 -2.31
C PHE A 365 3.82 -20.64 -1.18
N LYS A 366 4.20 -20.14 -0.01
CA LYS A 366 4.40 -20.93 1.21
C LYS A 366 3.44 -20.41 2.26
N GLY A 367 2.53 -21.27 2.71
CA GLY A 367 1.61 -20.96 3.80
C GLY A 367 2.35 -20.69 5.12
N LYS A 368 1.61 -20.28 6.16
CA LYS A 368 2.18 -20.16 7.51
C LYS A 368 2.53 -21.55 8.06
N THR A 369 3.73 -22.05 7.78
CA THR A 369 4.39 -22.93 8.74
C THR A 369 4.91 -22.06 9.89
N ARG A 370 4.78 -22.57 11.11
CA ARG A 370 5.35 -21.97 12.32
C ARG A 370 6.88 -22.01 12.12
N VAL A 371 7.45 -20.94 11.56
CA VAL A 371 8.89 -20.88 11.28
C VAL A 371 9.61 -20.79 12.62
N ASP A 372 10.29 -21.88 13.01
CA ASP A 372 11.30 -21.85 14.06
C ASP A 372 12.40 -20.87 13.65
N GLU A 373 12.87 -20.04 14.58
CA GLU A 373 13.94 -19.06 14.33
C GLU A 373 15.24 -19.70 13.80
N SER A 374 15.40 -21.02 13.92
CA SER A 374 16.52 -21.78 13.38
C SER A 374 16.56 -21.85 11.84
N GLU A 375 15.41 -21.86 11.14
CA GLU A 375 15.37 -21.92 9.67
C GLU A 375 15.78 -20.59 9.01
N LYS A 376 15.56 -19.44 9.68
CA LYS A 376 16.00 -18.13 9.16
C LYS A 376 17.52 -18.03 8.99
N LYS A 377 18.29 -18.73 9.83
CA LYS A 377 19.76 -18.77 9.74
C LYS A 377 20.26 -19.60 8.54
N ASN A 378 19.42 -20.47 7.98
CA ASN A 378 19.79 -21.42 6.92
C ASN A 378 19.24 -21.04 5.53
N LEU A 379 18.67 -19.84 5.34
CA LEU A 379 18.27 -19.39 4.00
C LEU A 379 19.51 -19.22 3.10
N PRO A 380 19.45 -19.65 1.82
CA PRO A 380 20.47 -19.30 0.83
C PRO A 380 20.70 -17.79 0.79
N ALA A 381 21.93 -17.35 0.49
CA ALA A 381 22.32 -15.93 0.53
C ALA A 381 21.38 -15.00 -0.26
N PHE A 382 20.86 -15.46 -1.41
CA PHE A 382 19.86 -14.71 -2.19
C PHE A 382 18.54 -14.50 -1.45
N GLY A 383 18.07 -15.51 -0.72
CA GLY A 383 16.83 -15.43 0.05
C GLY A 383 16.92 -14.44 1.21
N GLN A 384 18.09 -14.39 1.88
CA GLN A 384 18.36 -13.40 2.93
C GLN A 384 18.40 -11.98 2.36
N ARG A 385 19.05 -11.77 1.21
CA ARG A 385 19.10 -10.47 0.53
C ARG A 385 17.72 -9.97 0.13
N LEU A 386 16.87 -10.84 -0.43
CA LEU A 386 15.53 -10.43 -0.84
C LEU A 386 14.61 -10.15 0.35
N GLN A 387 14.73 -10.91 1.44
CA GLN A 387 13.98 -10.60 2.66
C GLN A 387 14.43 -9.28 3.29
N ALA A 388 15.74 -8.99 3.32
CA ALA A 388 16.25 -7.69 3.75
C ALA A 388 15.75 -6.54 2.87
N PHE A 389 15.67 -6.75 1.55
CA PHE A 389 15.09 -5.78 0.62
C PHE A 389 13.58 -5.57 0.89
N ALA A 390 12.82 -6.64 1.13
CA ALA A 390 11.40 -6.53 1.45
C ALA A 390 11.16 -5.79 2.78
N ASP A 391 11.95 -6.08 3.81
CA ASP A 391 11.91 -5.38 5.09
C ASP A 391 12.25 -3.88 4.91
N GLU A 392 13.19 -3.56 4.02
CA GLU A 392 13.53 -2.17 3.67
C GLU A 392 12.40 -1.47 2.93
N CYS A 393 11.77 -2.11 1.94
CA CYS A 393 10.62 -1.56 1.22
C CYS A 393 9.46 -1.30 2.17
N LEU A 394 9.18 -2.23 3.09
CA LEU A 394 8.17 -2.06 4.12
C LEU A 394 8.51 -0.88 5.04
N GLY A 395 9.78 -0.76 5.44
CA GLY A 395 10.29 0.38 6.19
C GLY A 395 10.08 1.71 5.47
N ALA A 396 10.46 1.79 4.20
CA ALA A 396 10.28 2.97 3.36
C ALA A 396 8.79 3.33 3.20
N PHE A 397 7.91 2.34 3.02
CA PHE A 397 6.48 2.57 2.89
C PHE A 397 5.86 3.10 4.19
N VAL A 398 6.14 2.46 5.32
CA VAL A 398 5.66 2.90 6.64
C VAL A 398 6.17 4.30 6.97
N LEU A 399 7.47 4.54 6.73
CA LEU A 399 8.09 5.82 6.97
C LEU A 399 7.49 6.91 6.08
N GLY A 400 7.37 6.65 4.78
CA GLY A 400 6.74 7.56 3.82
C GLY A 400 5.29 7.89 4.22
N GLY A 401 4.52 6.90 4.68
CA GLY A 401 3.16 7.12 5.17
C GLY A 401 3.10 7.99 6.44
N LEU A 402 4.01 7.76 7.40
CA LEU A 402 4.05 8.54 8.64
C LEU A 402 4.57 9.96 8.43
N THR A 403 5.63 10.16 7.64
CA THR A 403 6.18 11.49 7.34
C THR A 403 5.23 12.32 6.49
N ASN A 404 4.40 11.68 5.65
CA ASN A 404 3.43 12.35 4.79
C ASN A 404 1.99 12.23 5.30
N LEU A 405 1.79 11.84 6.57
CA LEU A 405 0.45 11.66 7.15
C LEU A 405 -0.41 12.94 7.03
N GLN A 406 0.23 14.11 7.05
CA GLN A 406 -0.40 15.41 6.84
C GLN A 406 -1.01 15.61 5.44
N TRP A 407 -0.54 14.89 4.41
CA TRP A 407 -1.00 15.01 3.03
C TRP A 407 -2.06 13.96 2.65
N VAL A 408 -2.22 12.91 3.47
CA VAL A 408 -3.17 11.83 3.22
C VAL A 408 -4.61 12.35 3.13
N PRO A 409 -5.11 13.21 4.04
CA PRO A 409 -6.45 13.78 3.92
C PRO A 409 -6.66 14.55 2.60
N SER A 410 -5.65 15.31 2.18
CA SER A 410 -5.68 16.12 0.95
C SER A 410 -5.89 15.25 -0.31
N ALA A 411 -5.20 14.12 -0.39
CA ALA A 411 -5.36 13.17 -1.50
C ALA A 411 -6.74 12.47 -1.48
N LEU A 412 -7.28 12.18 -0.28
CA LEU A 412 -8.59 11.54 -0.13
C LEU A 412 -9.74 12.43 -0.60
N PHE A 413 -9.60 13.77 -0.58
CA PHE A 413 -10.64 14.66 -1.08
C PHE A 413 -10.89 14.45 -2.58
N VAL A 414 -9.85 14.26 -3.39
CA VAL A 414 -10.01 14.01 -4.84
C VAL A 414 -10.81 12.72 -5.07
N VAL A 415 -10.48 11.66 -4.34
CA VAL A 415 -11.21 10.38 -4.41
C VAL A 415 -12.67 10.55 -3.98
N MET A 416 -12.92 11.30 -2.91
CA MET A 416 -14.27 11.57 -2.44
C MET A 416 -15.11 12.30 -3.51
N TYR A 417 -14.58 13.36 -4.14
CA TYR A 417 -15.30 14.03 -5.22
C TYR A 417 -15.50 13.11 -6.42
N ALA A 418 -14.47 12.39 -6.86
CA ALA A 418 -14.55 11.48 -8.00
C ALA A 418 -15.54 10.31 -7.80
N THR A 419 -15.75 9.86 -6.56
CA THR A 419 -16.63 8.72 -6.26
C THR A 419 -18.07 9.12 -5.92
N MET A 420 -18.28 10.35 -5.42
CA MET A 420 -19.59 10.82 -4.95
C MET A 420 -20.30 11.75 -5.94
N THR A 421 -19.66 12.15 -7.03
CA THR A 421 -20.19 13.10 -8.03
C THR A 421 -20.00 12.56 -9.44
N LYS A 422 -20.59 13.23 -10.45
CA LYS A 422 -20.36 12.91 -11.86
C LYS A 422 -19.35 13.86 -12.51
N LEU A 423 -18.58 14.58 -11.70
CA LEU A 423 -17.53 15.49 -12.14
C LEU A 423 -16.48 14.74 -12.97
N SER A 424 -15.94 15.42 -13.97
CA SER A 424 -14.76 14.93 -14.68
C SER A 424 -13.56 14.79 -13.72
N LEU A 425 -12.55 14.01 -14.11
CA LEU A 425 -11.32 13.87 -13.30
C LEU A 425 -10.65 15.23 -13.04
N GLY A 426 -10.62 16.12 -14.05
CA GLY A 426 -10.05 17.46 -13.92
C GLY A 426 -10.79 18.31 -12.88
N GLU A 427 -12.12 18.26 -12.87
CA GLU A 427 -12.95 18.96 -11.89
C GLU A 427 -12.80 18.35 -10.49
N ALA A 428 -12.78 17.02 -10.36
CA ALA A 428 -12.55 16.35 -9.08
C ALA A 428 -11.18 16.72 -8.48
N VAL A 429 -10.14 16.82 -9.32
CA VAL A 429 -8.81 17.31 -8.92
C VAL A 429 -8.87 18.76 -8.48
N PHE A 430 -9.52 19.64 -9.25
CA PHE A 430 -9.69 21.05 -8.90
C PHE A 430 -10.40 21.23 -7.54
N TYR A 431 -11.49 20.48 -7.32
CA TYR A 431 -12.22 20.48 -6.06
C TYR A 431 -11.35 19.96 -4.90
N GLY A 432 -10.63 18.86 -5.10
CA GLY A 432 -9.72 18.32 -4.08
C GLY A 432 -8.60 19.30 -3.70
N LEU A 433 -7.99 19.96 -4.68
CA LEU A 433 -6.97 21.00 -4.44
C LEU A 433 -7.56 22.23 -3.74
N SER A 434 -8.76 22.65 -4.13
CA SER A 434 -9.47 23.77 -3.48
C SER A 434 -9.78 23.48 -2.01
N THR A 435 -10.25 22.28 -1.69
CA THR A 435 -10.50 21.84 -0.31
C THR A 435 -9.20 21.78 0.49
N THR A 436 -8.11 21.31 -0.13
CA THR A 436 -6.77 21.31 0.49
C THR A 436 -6.29 22.73 0.82
N LEU A 437 -6.56 23.70 -0.07
CA LEU A 437 -6.25 25.11 0.17
C LEU A 437 -7.06 25.67 1.36
N VAL A 438 -8.35 25.33 1.46
CA VAL A 438 -9.19 25.76 2.60
C VAL A 438 -8.68 25.17 3.91
N GLU A 439 -8.30 23.89 3.93
CA GLU A 439 -7.67 23.25 5.09
C GLU A 439 -6.37 23.98 5.48
N PHE A 440 -5.52 24.30 4.52
CA PHE A 440 -4.30 25.05 4.75
C PHE A 440 -4.58 26.43 5.36
N LEU A 441 -5.55 27.18 4.82
CA LEU A 441 -5.95 28.49 5.36
C LEU A 441 -6.51 28.38 6.78
N PHE A 442 -7.28 27.32 7.07
CA PHE A 442 -7.77 27.04 8.42
C PHE A 442 -6.61 26.82 9.40
N VAL A 443 -5.65 25.94 9.05
CA VAL A 443 -4.47 25.65 9.86
C VAL A 443 -3.58 26.89 10.04
N ALA A 444 -3.35 27.64 8.96
CA ALA A 444 -2.55 28.86 8.97
C ALA A 444 -3.18 29.94 9.86
N SER A 445 -4.49 30.18 9.76
CA SER A 445 -5.20 31.18 10.57
C SER A 445 -5.10 30.90 12.08
N ARG A 446 -5.18 29.63 12.49
CA ARG A 446 -5.00 29.20 13.88
C ARG A 446 -3.57 29.44 14.35
N SER A 447 -2.61 29.09 13.51
CA SER A 447 -1.18 29.22 13.83
C SER A 447 -0.76 30.67 13.97
N ILE A 448 -1.25 31.56 13.10
CA ILE A 448 -1.01 33.00 13.18
C ILE A 448 -1.56 33.58 14.48
N ALA A 449 -2.78 33.18 14.90
CA ALA A 449 -3.32 33.70 16.16
C ALA A 449 -2.60 33.16 17.39
N ILE A 450 -2.19 31.89 17.40
CA ILE A 450 -1.36 31.35 18.48
C ILE A 450 -0.04 32.13 18.55
N HIS A 451 0.58 32.41 17.40
CA HIS A 451 1.81 33.19 17.33
C HIS A 451 1.62 34.62 17.87
N TRP A 452 0.56 35.32 17.45
CA TRP A 452 0.24 36.65 17.96
C TRP A 452 -0.07 36.65 19.46
N HIS A 453 -0.79 35.64 19.94
CA HIS A 453 -1.07 35.47 21.37
C HIS A 453 0.22 35.24 22.15
N ASN A 454 1.13 34.41 21.66
CA ASN A 454 2.41 34.13 22.30
C ASN A 454 3.29 35.38 22.37
N ILE A 455 3.33 36.20 21.31
CA ILE A 455 4.06 37.47 21.32
C ILE A 455 3.49 38.41 22.40
N GLU A 456 2.17 38.65 22.39
CA GLU A 456 1.58 39.62 23.30
C GLU A 456 1.55 39.14 24.76
N SER A 457 1.35 37.85 24.99
CA SER A 457 1.38 37.26 26.34
C SER A 457 2.79 37.04 26.89
N GLN A 458 3.83 37.38 26.13
CA GLN A 458 5.24 37.04 26.42
C GLN A 458 5.42 35.55 26.73
N ASN A 459 4.95 34.69 25.83
CA ASN A 459 4.93 33.22 25.95
C ASN A 459 4.22 32.77 27.23
N GLY A 460 3.05 33.35 27.52
CA GLY A 460 2.21 32.99 28.67
C GLY A 460 2.62 33.60 30.02
N LYS A 461 3.65 34.46 30.08
CA LYS A 461 4.03 35.15 31.33
C LYS A 461 2.96 36.14 31.80
N LEU A 462 2.31 36.82 30.86
CA LEU A 462 1.31 37.83 31.15
C LEU A 462 -0.09 37.21 31.18
N LYS A 463 -0.50 36.73 32.36
CA LYS A 463 -1.82 36.08 32.58
C LYS A 463 -3.03 36.98 32.27
N HIS A 464 -2.87 38.30 32.22
CA HIS A 464 -3.93 39.25 31.89
C HIS A 464 -4.25 39.32 30.38
N VAL A 465 -3.39 38.77 29.52
CA VAL A 465 -3.63 38.73 28.07
C VAL A 465 -4.59 37.59 27.78
N SER A 466 -5.88 37.90 27.66
CA SER A 466 -6.90 36.90 27.32
C SER A 466 -6.68 36.31 25.92
N PRO A 467 -6.77 34.97 25.75
CA PRO A 467 -6.74 34.34 24.42
C PRO A 467 -7.99 34.65 23.59
N TYR A 468 -9.05 35.21 24.20
CA TYR A 468 -10.33 35.52 23.56
C TYR A 468 -10.41 36.96 23.02
N ARG A 469 -9.29 37.68 22.95
CA ARG A 469 -9.28 39.01 22.30
C ARG A 469 -9.69 38.87 20.84
N LEU A 470 -10.49 39.81 20.35
CA LEU A 470 -11.05 39.77 18.99
C LEU A 470 -9.99 39.51 17.92
N LYS A 471 -8.81 40.15 18.01
CA LYS A 471 -7.72 39.96 17.05
C LYS A 471 -7.21 38.53 16.93
N PHE A 472 -7.33 37.72 17.99
CA PHE A 472 -6.88 36.33 17.99
C PHE A 472 -7.97 35.40 17.45
N VAL A 473 -9.24 35.71 17.71
CA VAL A 473 -10.41 34.86 17.40
C VAL A 473 -10.99 35.15 16.01
N LEU A 474 -10.87 36.40 15.54
CA LEU A 474 -11.45 36.86 14.29
C LEU A 474 -10.95 36.05 13.06
N PRO A 475 -9.64 35.77 12.90
CA PRO A 475 -9.17 34.99 11.75
C PRO A 475 -9.78 33.59 11.69
N GLN A 476 -9.94 32.89 12.82
CA GLN A 476 -10.52 31.54 12.81
C GLN A 476 -12.03 31.60 12.64
N ALA A 477 -12.71 32.60 13.23
CA ALA A 477 -14.15 32.78 13.02
C ALA A 477 -14.47 32.99 11.53
N LEU A 478 -13.65 33.80 10.84
CA LEU A 478 -13.75 34.01 9.40
C LEU A 478 -13.44 32.75 8.60
N MET A 479 -12.37 32.02 8.93
CA MET A 479 -12.06 30.78 8.21
C MET A 479 -13.07 29.65 8.47
N LEU A 480 -13.68 29.62 9.66
CA LEU A 480 -14.68 28.60 10.00
C LEU A 480 -16.04 28.87 9.35
N SER A 481 -16.35 30.10 8.92
CA SER A 481 -17.59 30.37 8.17
C SER A 481 -17.52 29.95 6.70
N LEU A 482 -16.31 29.83 6.12
CA LEU A 482 -16.12 29.50 4.71
C LEU A 482 -16.77 28.17 4.30
N PRO A 483 -16.57 27.03 5.00
CA PRO A 483 -17.20 25.76 4.61
C PRO A 483 -18.73 25.83 4.57
N GLY A 484 -19.33 26.54 5.54
CA GLY A 484 -20.78 26.75 5.58
C GLY A 484 -21.28 27.59 4.40
N LEU A 485 -20.58 28.70 4.09
CA LEU A 485 -20.90 29.55 2.94
C LEU A 485 -20.75 28.80 1.61
N THR A 486 -19.67 28.03 1.45
CA THR A 486 -19.46 27.23 0.23
C THR A 486 -20.54 26.17 0.08
N THR A 487 -20.93 25.47 1.16
CA THR A 487 -22.00 24.48 1.12
C THR A 487 -23.34 25.12 0.75
N TYR A 488 -23.67 26.27 1.35
CA TYR A 488 -24.88 27.02 1.00
C TYR A 488 -24.88 27.44 -0.47
N TYR A 489 -23.76 27.95 -0.99
CA TYR A 489 -23.63 28.33 -2.39
C TYR A 489 -23.85 27.15 -3.34
N HIS A 490 -23.25 26.00 -3.07
CA HIS A 490 -23.42 24.80 -3.89
C HIS A 490 -24.87 24.32 -3.87
N TYR A 491 -25.51 24.36 -2.69
CA TYR A 491 -26.92 23.99 -2.53
C TYR A 491 -27.85 24.91 -3.32
N THR A 492 -27.69 26.23 -3.24
CA THR A 492 -28.59 27.19 -3.91
C THR A 492 -28.44 27.18 -5.44
N HIS A 493 -27.26 26.83 -5.95
CA HIS A 493 -26.99 26.74 -7.38
C HIS A 493 -27.14 25.31 -7.94
N GLY A 494 -27.59 24.34 -7.13
CA GLY A 494 -27.81 22.97 -7.57
C GLY A 494 -26.55 22.26 -8.09
N MET A 495 -25.37 22.59 -7.54
CA MET A 495 -24.10 22.04 -8.01
C MET A 495 -23.92 20.58 -7.58
N GLU A 496 -23.27 19.76 -8.42
CA GLU A 496 -23.07 18.33 -8.14
C GLU A 496 -22.26 18.06 -6.86
N ALA A 497 -21.33 18.96 -6.51
CA ALA A 497 -20.48 18.84 -5.33
C ALA A 497 -21.17 19.16 -3.99
N THR A 498 -22.49 19.37 -3.95
CA THR A 498 -23.23 19.77 -2.74
C THR A 498 -23.07 18.78 -1.58
N VAL A 499 -23.23 17.48 -1.84
CA VAL A 499 -23.13 16.43 -0.81
C VAL A 499 -21.72 16.34 -0.20
N PRO A 500 -20.63 16.21 -0.99
CA PRO A 500 -19.29 16.17 -0.41
C PRO A 500 -18.92 17.47 0.33
N MET A 501 -19.39 18.64 -0.12
CA MET A 501 -19.18 19.90 0.61
C MET A 501 -19.89 19.93 1.96
N LEU A 502 -21.12 19.42 2.03
CA LEU A 502 -21.86 19.29 3.29
C LEU A 502 -21.12 18.38 4.28
N LEU A 503 -20.61 17.23 3.82
CA LEU A 503 -19.84 16.31 4.65
C LEU A 503 -18.55 16.94 5.19
N LEU A 504 -17.82 17.68 4.34
CA LEU A 504 -16.62 18.41 4.77
C LEU A 504 -16.94 19.49 5.81
N THR A 505 -18.03 20.23 5.60
CA THR A 505 -18.49 21.25 6.56
C THR A 505 -18.82 20.62 7.91
N ALA A 506 -19.59 19.54 7.90
CA ALA A 506 -19.90 18.77 9.10
C ALA A 506 -18.61 18.26 9.77
N TYR A 507 -17.67 17.73 8.99
CA TYR A 507 -16.36 17.27 9.49
C TYR A 507 -15.60 18.40 10.19
N PHE A 508 -15.39 19.56 9.56
CA PHE A 508 -14.65 20.67 10.17
C PHE A 508 -15.32 21.16 11.46
N TYR A 509 -16.66 21.28 11.48
CA TYR A 509 -17.39 21.74 12.65
C TYR A 509 -17.33 20.74 13.82
N VAL A 510 -17.47 19.44 13.52
CA VAL A 510 -17.32 18.39 14.51
C VAL A 510 -15.86 18.30 15.00
N TYR A 511 -14.90 18.44 14.09
CA TYR A 511 -13.47 18.34 14.41
C TYR A 511 -13.02 19.44 15.38
N VAL A 512 -13.61 20.64 15.33
CA VAL A 512 -13.34 21.72 16.29
C VAL A 512 -13.56 21.26 17.74
N PHE A 513 -14.54 20.39 18.02
CA PHE A 513 -14.78 19.91 19.37
C PHE A 513 -13.64 19.05 19.93
N SER A 514 -12.84 18.42 19.07
CA SER A 514 -11.66 17.66 19.49
C SER A 514 -10.57 18.54 20.12
N TYR A 515 -10.63 19.87 19.96
CA TYR A 515 -9.69 20.82 20.60
C TYR A 515 -10.09 21.19 22.04
N ARG A 516 -11.27 20.78 22.51
CA ARG A 516 -11.72 21.06 23.88
C ARG A 516 -10.78 20.41 24.91
N GLY A 517 -10.52 21.12 26.01
CA GLY A 517 -9.61 20.66 27.07
C GLY A 517 -8.12 20.78 26.74
N LYS A 518 -7.74 21.50 25.66
CA LYS A 518 -6.35 21.73 25.23
C LYS A 518 -5.50 20.44 25.25
N PRO A 519 -5.87 19.39 24.51
CA PRO A 519 -5.19 18.10 24.56
C PRO A 519 -3.69 18.16 24.23
N GLN A 520 -3.26 19.17 23.48
CA GLN A 520 -1.84 19.42 23.21
C GLN A 520 -1.04 19.85 24.45
N VAL A 521 -1.71 20.35 25.50
CA VAL A 521 -1.13 20.73 26.79
C VAL A 521 -1.35 19.61 27.81
N THR A 522 -2.60 19.16 27.94
CA THR A 522 -3.03 18.24 29.02
C THR A 522 -2.77 16.77 28.73
N GLY A 523 -2.45 16.41 27.49
CA GLY A 523 -2.23 15.00 27.11
C GLY A 523 -3.47 14.10 27.20
N HIS A 524 -4.67 14.64 27.46
CA HIS A 524 -5.87 13.83 27.79
C HIS A 524 -6.31 12.81 26.73
N ARG A 525 -5.81 12.94 25.50
CA ARG A 525 -6.12 12.03 24.38
C ARG A 525 -5.16 10.84 24.28
N ILE A 526 -4.12 10.77 25.11
CA ILE A 526 -3.11 9.72 25.08
C ILE A 526 -3.73 8.32 25.09
N LYS A 527 -3.18 7.43 24.27
CA LYS A 527 -3.54 6.01 24.23
C LYS A 527 -2.39 5.21 24.84
N MET A 528 -2.49 4.91 26.13
CA MET A 528 -1.40 4.23 26.87
C MET A 528 -0.98 2.92 26.23
N ASP A 529 -1.90 2.15 25.63
CA ASP A 529 -1.54 0.92 24.93
C ASP A 529 -0.62 1.17 23.73
N TRP A 530 -0.79 2.29 23.01
CA TRP A 530 0.03 2.63 21.85
C TRP A 530 1.43 3.07 22.24
N VAL A 531 1.55 3.64 23.43
CA VAL A 531 2.78 4.17 24.00
C VAL A 531 3.60 3.06 24.68
N THR A 532 2.94 2.23 25.48
CA THR A 532 3.61 1.27 26.37
C THR A 532 3.80 -0.10 25.74
N GLN A 533 2.93 -0.51 24.83
CA GLN A 533 3.02 -1.83 24.21
C GLN A 533 3.93 -1.84 22.99
N ARG A 534 4.47 -3.02 22.70
CA ARG A 534 5.29 -3.24 21.52
C ARG A 534 4.47 -3.02 20.25
N ASN A 535 4.92 -2.10 19.40
CA ASN A 535 4.27 -1.75 18.14
C ASN A 535 5.11 -2.21 16.94
N ARG A 536 4.51 -2.98 16.03
CA ARG A 536 5.16 -3.46 14.79
C ARG A 536 5.64 -2.31 13.89
N VAL A 537 4.91 -1.20 13.86
CA VAL A 537 5.28 0.00 13.09
C VAL A 537 6.64 0.53 13.57
N MET A 538 6.81 0.63 14.89
CA MET A 538 8.04 1.15 15.48
C MET A 538 9.20 0.17 15.33
N ASP A 539 8.94 -1.14 15.40
CA ASP A 539 9.94 -2.17 15.11
C ASP A 539 10.44 -2.09 13.64
N ILE A 540 9.53 -1.80 12.69
CA ILE A 540 9.88 -1.61 11.28
C ILE A 540 10.74 -0.36 11.10
N LEU A 541 10.38 0.76 11.74
CA LEU A 541 11.16 2.00 11.68
C LEU A 541 12.57 1.82 12.28
N SER A 542 12.66 1.22 13.46
CA SER A 542 13.95 0.96 14.12
C SER A 542 14.86 0.07 13.26
N LYS A 543 14.30 -0.92 12.56
CA LYS A 543 15.04 -1.76 11.61
C LYS A 543 15.46 -1.02 10.35
N TYR A 544 14.60 -0.15 9.81
CA TYR A 544 14.92 0.63 8.62
C TYR A 544 16.17 1.49 8.82
N PHE A 545 16.27 2.17 9.98
CA PHE A 545 17.41 3.03 10.32
C PHE A 545 18.58 2.28 10.96
N GLY A 546 18.55 0.95 11.09
CA GLY A 546 19.65 0.18 11.69
C GLY A 546 20.10 0.66 13.07
N ALA A 547 19.25 1.41 13.78
CA ALA A 547 19.68 2.28 14.85
C ALA A 547 20.16 1.48 16.06
N LYS A 548 21.30 1.88 16.63
CA LYS A 548 21.77 1.34 17.92
C LYS A 548 21.59 2.39 19.00
N LEU A 549 20.89 2.00 20.05
CA LEU A 549 20.76 2.80 21.26
C LEU A 549 21.86 2.43 22.24
N ILE A 550 22.67 3.42 22.63
CA ILE A 550 23.77 3.28 23.57
C ILE A 550 23.37 3.97 24.87
N ARG A 551 23.46 3.23 25.97
CA ARG A 551 23.18 3.73 27.32
C ARG A 551 24.49 4.06 28.02
N ASP A 552 24.73 5.34 28.27
CA ASP A 552 25.87 5.83 29.05
C ASP A 552 25.65 5.62 30.57
N ALA A 553 24.42 5.82 31.04
CA ALA A 553 24.04 5.59 32.43
C ALA A 553 22.59 5.07 32.57
N PRO A 554 22.25 4.34 33.64
CA PRO A 554 20.87 3.97 33.92
C PRO A 554 20.00 5.19 34.22
N LEU A 555 18.73 5.11 33.84
CA LEU A 555 17.69 6.05 34.26
C LEU A 555 16.74 5.34 35.24
N ASP A 556 16.45 5.98 36.37
CA ASP A 556 15.48 5.51 37.36
C ASP A 556 14.05 5.80 36.87
N ALA A 557 13.24 4.76 36.73
CA ALA A 557 11.84 4.83 36.31
C ALA A 557 10.92 5.54 37.32
N LYS A 558 11.38 5.74 38.57
CA LYS A 558 10.64 6.49 39.59
C LYS A 558 10.87 8.00 39.51
N GLN A 559 11.83 8.44 38.69
CA GLN A 559 12.12 9.86 38.46
C GLN A 559 11.57 10.30 37.10
N HIS A 560 11.42 11.61 36.96
CA HIS A 560 11.13 12.26 35.69
C HIS A 560 12.33 13.07 35.23
N TYR A 561 12.44 13.27 33.91
CA TYR A 561 13.60 13.87 33.28
C TYR A 561 13.20 14.89 32.21
N ILE A 562 14.09 15.86 31.99
CA ILE A 562 14.08 16.69 30.78
C ILE A 562 15.13 16.12 29.83
N MET A 563 14.68 15.37 28.84
CA MET A 563 15.52 14.74 27.83
C MET A 563 15.72 15.71 26.67
N GLY A 564 16.94 16.20 26.47
CA GLY A 564 17.28 17.07 25.35
C GLY A 564 17.89 16.27 24.21
N PHE A 565 17.16 16.13 23.11
CA PHE A 565 17.58 15.43 21.90
C PHE A 565 18.30 16.36 20.93
N HIS A 566 19.48 15.95 20.46
CA HIS A 566 20.34 16.72 19.55
C HIS A 566 20.93 15.85 18.44
N PRO A 567 21.10 16.38 17.21
CA PRO A 567 20.52 17.61 16.70
C PRO A 567 19.07 17.38 16.24
N HIS A 568 18.37 18.44 15.83
CA HIS A 568 17.02 18.41 15.26
C HIS A 568 17.00 17.82 13.85
N GLY A 569 18.06 18.05 13.06
CA GLY A 569 18.01 17.77 11.63
C GLY A 569 16.86 18.54 10.93
N ILE A 570 16.31 17.99 9.84
CA ILE A 570 15.19 18.61 9.12
C ILE A 570 13.83 18.33 9.78
N MET A 571 13.60 17.12 10.29
CA MET A 571 12.32 16.68 10.90
C MET A 571 12.46 15.99 12.26
N SER A 572 13.65 15.91 12.86
CA SER A 572 13.94 15.11 14.07
C SER A 572 13.34 13.70 13.99
N THR A 573 13.57 13.04 12.85
CA THR A 573 12.96 11.76 12.48
C THR A 573 13.19 10.69 13.55
N THR A 574 14.39 10.60 14.13
CA THR A 574 14.67 9.58 15.15
C THR A 574 13.90 9.80 16.44
N ALA A 575 13.71 11.07 16.85
CA ALA A 575 12.93 11.40 18.04
C ALA A 575 11.46 10.93 17.95
N THR A 576 10.92 10.75 16.73
CA THR A 576 9.53 10.32 16.52
C THR A 576 9.26 8.85 16.88
N TRP A 577 10.28 7.99 16.83
CA TRP A 577 10.11 6.54 17.06
C TRP A 577 11.04 5.97 18.16
N LEU A 578 12.09 6.71 18.56
CA LEU A 578 13.10 6.26 19.53
C LEU A 578 12.50 5.70 20.82
N LEU A 579 11.64 6.48 21.49
CA LEU A 579 11.02 6.12 22.78
C LEU A 579 10.09 4.90 22.68
N PHE A 580 9.58 4.62 21.48
CA PHE A 580 8.67 3.52 21.22
C PHE A 580 9.38 2.26 20.70
N SER A 581 10.71 2.32 20.54
CA SER A 581 11.52 1.19 20.09
C SER A 581 11.63 0.11 21.17
N GLN A 582 11.86 -1.15 20.74
CA GLN A 582 12.13 -2.23 21.69
C GLN A 582 13.44 -1.99 22.46
N GLN A 583 14.47 -1.48 21.79
CA GLN A 583 15.76 -1.16 22.42
C GLN A 583 15.61 -0.15 23.56
N TRP A 584 14.75 0.86 23.41
CA TRP A 584 14.46 1.81 24.49
C TRP A 584 13.85 1.12 25.70
N ARG A 585 12.83 0.28 25.49
CA ARG A 585 12.18 -0.48 26.58
C ARG A 585 13.14 -1.41 27.30
N ASP A 586 14.08 -2.01 26.58
CA ASP A 586 15.07 -2.92 27.15
C ASP A 586 16.14 -2.18 27.96
N LEU A 587 16.59 -1.01 27.51
CA LEU A 587 17.64 -0.20 28.16
C LEU A 587 17.12 0.70 29.29
N PHE A 588 15.88 1.18 29.17
CA PHE A 588 15.22 2.13 30.08
C PHE A 588 13.80 1.66 30.44
N PRO A 589 13.66 0.47 31.08
CA PRO A 589 12.36 -0.09 31.40
C PRO A 589 11.56 0.84 32.32
N GLY A 590 10.32 1.14 31.94
CA GLY A 590 9.43 2.01 32.71
C GLY A 590 9.70 3.51 32.57
N VAL A 591 10.70 3.92 31.79
CA VAL A 591 10.98 5.34 31.50
C VAL A 591 10.25 5.76 30.24
N HIS A 592 9.25 6.62 30.39
CA HIS A 592 8.49 7.22 29.31
C HIS A 592 8.61 8.74 29.35
N ALA A 593 8.58 9.39 28.18
CA ALA A 593 8.61 10.84 28.06
C ALA A 593 7.64 11.35 26.99
N HIS A 594 7.02 12.50 27.24
CA HIS A 594 6.19 13.19 26.27
C HIS A 594 7.09 13.93 25.26
N VAL A 595 7.03 13.53 23.99
CA VAL A 595 7.75 14.23 22.92
C VAL A 595 7.09 15.57 22.66
N LEU A 596 7.86 16.65 22.81
CA LEU A 596 7.40 18.02 22.57
C LEU A 596 7.55 18.37 21.10
N VAL A 597 6.44 18.64 20.41
CA VAL A 597 6.41 18.94 18.97
C VAL A 597 5.86 20.34 18.68
N ALA A 598 6.17 20.87 17.49
CA ALA A 598 5.74 22.20 17.09
C ALA A 598 4.22 22.36 17.12
N SER A 599 3.73 23.49 17.66
CA SER A 599 2.28 23.75 17.82
C SER A 599 1.48 23.66 16.52
N ILE A 600 2.10 23.95 15.36
CA ILE A 600 1.50 23.80 14.03
C ILE A 600 1.05 22.36 13.75
N LEU A 601 1.84 21.36 14.16
CA LEU A 601 1.53 19.95 13.93
C LEU A 601 0.33 19.50 14.78
N HIS A 602 0.06 20.19 15.89
CA HIS A 602 -1.17 20.01 16.67
C HIS A 602 -2.39 20.76 16.09
N GLN A 603 -2.28 21.39 14.92
CA GLN A 603 -3.42 21.99 14.20
C GLN A 603 -3.82 21.21 12.95
N ILE A 604 -2.93 20.37 12.42
CA ILE A 604 -3.16 19.59 11.19
C ILE A 604 -3.99 18.35 11.55
N PRO A 605 -5.22 18.18 11.02
CA PRO A 605 -6.03 17.00 11.29
C PRO A 605 -5.32 15.69 10.95
N TRP A 606 -5.68 14.59 11.61
CA TRP A 606 -5.07 13.25 11.49
C TRP A 606 -3.64 13.17 12.02
N LEU A 607 -2.72 14.02 11.53
CA LEU A 607 -1.37 14.11 12.08
C LEU A 607 -1.42 14.46 13.57
N ARG A 608 -2.21 15.48 13.93
CA ARG A 608 -2.47 15.85 15.32
C ARG A 608 -3.00 14.68 16.14
N ASP A 609 -3.92 13.91 15.58
CA ASP A 609 -4.59 12.81 16.28
C ASP A 609 -3.59 11.70 16.60
N VAL A 610 -2.76 11.31 15.62
CA VAL A 610 -1.68 10.34 15.84
C VAL A 610 -0.67 10.84 16.86
N LEU A 611 -0.21 12.09 16.74
CA LEU A 611 0.72 12.69 17.71
C LEU A 611 0.16 12.66 19.14
N GLN A 612 -1.10 13.10 19.32
CA GLN A 612 -1.73 13.15 20.64
C GLN A 612 -2.04 11.75 21.20
N TYR A 613 -2.39 10.78 20.35
CA TYR A 613 -2.56 9.38 20.77
C TYR A 613 -1.25 8.74 21.22
N LEU A 614 -0.13 9.11 20.59
CA LEU A 614 1.22 8.74 21.04
C LEU A 614 1.72 9.55 22.24
N GLY A 615 0.88 10.39 22.83
CA GLY A 615 1.23 11.16 24.03
C GLY A 615 2.08 12.40 23.76
N SER A 616 2.23 12.84 22.51
CA SER A 616 2.97 14.06 22.21
C SER A 616 2.23 15.31 22.72
N ARG A 617 3.00 16.26 23.25
CA ARG A 617 2.53 17.57 23.74
C ARG A 617 3.18 18.69 22.93
N GLU A 618 2.61 19.89 22.98
CA GLU A 618 3.18 21.03 22.23
C GLU A 618 4.43 21.58 22.92
N VAL A 619 5.37 22.12 22.13
CA VAL A 619 6.60 22.76 22.61
C VAL A 619 6.34 24.21 23.07
N THR A 620 5.45 24.39 24.04
CA THR A 620 5.16 25.68 24.69
C THR A 620 5.59 25.67 26.14
N ARG A 621 5.86 26.84 26.73
CA ARG A 621 6.19 26.94 28.18
C ARG A 621 5.06 26.38 29.05
N GLU A 622 3.81 26.61 28.67
CA GLU A 622 2.62 26.12 29.38
C GLU A 622 2.61 24.58 29.42
N ALA A 623 2.69 23.91 28.26
CA ALA A 623 2.68 22.45 28.19
C ALA A 623 3.90 21.82 28.84
N PHE A 624 5.08 22.41 28.67
CA PHE A 624 6.32 21.95 29.29
C PHE A 624 6.18 21.98 30.83
N ALA A 625 5.81 23.14 31.39
CA ALA A 625 5.66 23.28 32.84
C ALA A 625 4.57 22.36 33.41
N ALA A 626 3.40 22.28 32.76
CA ALA A 626 2.32 21.38 33.18
C ALA A 626 2.77 19.91 33.24
N THR A 627 3.57 19.45 32.27
CA THR A 627 4.09 18.08 32.26
C THR A 627 5.04 17.81 33.44
N LEU A 628 5.89 18.79 33.79
CA LEU A 628 6.78 18.66 34.95
C LEU A 628 6.03 18.73 36.28
N GLU A 629 4.98 19.55 36.38
CA GLU A 629 4.09 19.61 37.55
C GLU A 629 3.38 18.26 37.78
N GLU A 630 3.03 17.56 36.70
CA GLU A 630 2.48 16.19 36.72
C GLU A 630 3.53 15.11 37.05
N LYS A 631 4.80 15.51 37.26
CA LYS A 631 5.96 14.62 37.50
C LYS A 631 6.20 13.62 36.36
N GLU A 632 5.95 14.05 35.13
CA GLU A 632 6.19 13.27 33.91
C GLU A 632 7.45 13.78 33.18
N SER A 633 8.13 12.88 32.46
CA SER A 633 9.31 13.26 31.68
C SER A 633 8.93 13.92 30.36
N VAL A 634 9.79 14.76 29.83
CA VAL A 634 9.65 15.37 28.51
C VAL A 634 10.85 15.07 27.63
N LEU A 635 10.62 14.88 26.34
CA LEU A 635 11.66 14.90 25.32
C LEU A 635 11.51 16.16 24.49
N VAL A 636 12.51 17.04 24.56
CA VAL A 636 12.57 18.30 23.82
C VAL A 636 13.73 18.25 22.84
N VAL A 637 13.56 18.88 21.68
CA VAL A 637 14.63 19.07 20.69
C VAL A 637 15.06 20.54 20.73
N PRO A 638 16.07 20.92 21.54
CA PRO A 638 16.31 22.33 21.87
C PRO A 638 16.67 23.19 20.68
N GLY A 639 17.39 22.66 19.69
CA GLY A 639 17.79 23.42 18.52
C GLY A 639 16.64 23.92 17.65
N GLY A 640 15.58 23.12 17.55
CA GLY A 640 14.36 23.47 16.84
C GLY A 640 14.60 23.98 15.41
N GLN A 641 13.90 25.07 15.06
CA GLN A 641 13.98 25.64 13.72
C GLN A 641 15.34 26.26 13.39
N ALA A 642 16.16 26.64 14.38
CA ALA A 642 17.47 27.22 14.13
C ALA A 642 18.44 26.18 13.54
N GLU A 643 18.46 24.97 14.09
CA GLU A 643 19.25 23.86 13.54
C GLU A 643 18.73 23.41 12.17
N MET A 644 17.41 23.32 12.00
CA MET A 644 16.79 22.93 10.73
C MET A 644 17.22 23.82 9.56
N LEU A 645 17.42 25.13 9.77
CA LEU A 645 17.84 26.06 8.72
C LEU A 645 19.33 25.97 8.37
N GLU A 646 20.14 25.47 9.28
CA GLU A 646 21.59 25.31 9.13
C GLU A 646 21.97 23.87 8.73
N GLN A 647 20.99 22.96 8.71
CA GLN A 647 21.19 21.55 8.44
C GLN A 647 21.51 21.28 6.97
N ARG A 648 22.55 20.47 6.74
CA ARG A 648 22.94 19.94 5.42
C ARG A 648 23.59 18.56 5.59
N SER A 649 23.18 17.61 4.78
CA SER A 649 23.84 16.30 4.69
C SER A 649 25.21 16.38 4.01
N GLY A 650 26.05 15.37 4.23
CA GLY A 650 27.37 15.22 3.61
C GLY A 650 28.46 16.10 4.20
N LEU A 651 28.16 16.99 5.15
CA LEU A 651 29.15 17.85 5.81
C LEU A 651 30.01 17.10 6.83
N LYS A 652 29.58 15.90 7.27
CA LYS A 652 30.21 15.16 8.38
C LYS A 652 30.30 16.01 9.65
N GLN A 653 29.28 16.82 9.89
CA GLN A 653 29.19 17.70 11.05
C GLN A 653 27.89 17.47 11.78
N ILE A 654 27.98 17.28 13.10
CA ILE A 654 26.81 17.33 13.99
C ILE A 654 26.70 18.77 14.47
N ARG A 655 25.71 19.50 13.93
CA ARG A 655 25.54 20.93 14.21
C ARG A 655 24.46 21.11 15.27
N VAL A 656 24.84 21.60 16.44
CA VAL A 656 23.96 21.76 17.60
C VAL A 656 23.86 23.21 18.01
N TYR A 657 22.65 23.75 18.06
CA TYR A 657 22.38 25.13 18.39
C TYR A 657 22.23 25.34 19.89
N THR A 658 23.07 26.20 20.44
CA THR A 658 23.24 26.31 21.90
C THR A 658 22.65 27.60 22.48
N ARG A 659 21.89 28.40 21.72
CA ARG A 659 21.38 29.68 22.26
C ARG A 659 20.07 29.53 23.04
N HIS A 660 19.35 28.42 22.88
CA HIS A 660 18.08 28.20 23.57
C HIS A 660 18.30 27.71 25.01
N LYS A 661 18.26 28.64 25.98
CA LYS A 661 18.46 28.34 27.42
C LYS A 661 17.17 28.05 28.20
N GLY A 662 16.02 28.03 27.52
CA GLY A 662 14.70 27.89 28.17
C GLY A 662 14.50 26.57 28.91
N PHE A 663 14.93 25.45 28.31
CA PHE A 663 14.79 24.13 28.92
C PHE A 663 15.70 23.96 30.16
N ILE A 664 16.90 24.57 30.15
CA ILE A 664 17.80 24.62 31.32
C ILE A 664 17.14 25.39 32.46
N ARG A 665 16.54 26.55 32.14
CA ARG A 665 15.82 27.35 33.14
C ARG A 665 14.67 26.55 33.77
N LEU A 666 13.87 25.86 32.96
CA LEU A 666 12.76 25.02 33.46
C LEU A 666 13.26 23.84 34.31
N ALA A 667 14.42 23.26 33.97
CA ALA A 667 15.06 22.23 34.78
C ALA A 667 15.40 22.75 36.18
N ILE A 668 16.01 23.93 36.27
CA ILE A 668 16.36 24.56 37.56
C ILE A 668 15.09 24.96 38.33
N GLU A 669 14.09 25.55 37.67
CA GLU A 669 12.82 25.95 38.31
C GLU A 669 12.09 24.74 38.93
N SER A 670 12.12 23.58 38.26
CA SER A 670 11.45 22.35 38.70
C SER A 670 12.32 21.41 39.55
N GLY A 671 13.64 21.57 39.55
CA GLY A 671 14.56 20.58 40.12
C GLY A 671 14.67 19.29 39.31
N THR A 672 14.20 19.29 38.05
CA THR A 672 14.17 18.08 37.21
C THR A 672 15.54 17.84 36.57
N PRO A 673 16.13 16.62 36.68
CA PRO A 673 17.40 16.31 36.04
C PRO A 673 17.34 16.40 34.50
N LEU A 674 18.42 16.90 33.90
CA LEU A 674 18.60 17.01 32.45
C LEU A 674 19.30 15.76 31.89
N VAL A 675 18.81 15.19 30.81
CA VAL A 675 19.43 14.05 30.13
C VAL A 675 19.83 14.46 28.70
N PRO A 676 21.12 14.56 28.37
CA PRO A 676 21.54 14.81 26.99
C PRO A 676 21.38 13.53 26.15
N ILE A 677 20.71 13.65 25.00
CA ILE A 677 20.58 12.59 24.00
C ILE A 677 21.20 13.08 22.70
N LEU A 678 22.16 12.31 22.16
CA LEU A 678 22.89 12.64 20.95
C LEU A 678 22.62 11.61 19.86
N SER A 679 22.06 12.04 18.74
CA SER A 679 21.86 11.26 17.51
C SER A 679 22.93 11.63 16.50
N PHE A 680 23.83 10.69 16.17
CA PHE A 680 25.05 11.00 15.41
C PHE A 680 24.80 11.39 13.95
N GLN A 681 23.79 10.79 13.32
CA GLN A 681 23.56 10.89 11.87
C GLN A 681 22.19 11.47 11.54
N GLU A 682 21.50 12.07 12.52
CA GLU A 682 20.19 12.70 12.32
C GLU A 682 20.18 13.70 11.17
N GLY A 683 21.27 14.46 11.06
CA GLY A 683 21.47 15.45 10.03
C GLY A 683 21.66 14.91 8.62
N GLU A 684 22.00 13.63 8.48
CA GLU A 684 22.22 12.97 7.20
C GLU A 684 20.92 12.42 6.61
N LEU A 685 19.87 12.27 7.44
CA LEU A 685 18.62 11.63 7.04
C LEU A 685 17.90 12.36 5.92
N MET A 686 17.93 13.70 5.94
CA MET A 686 17.19 14.54 5.00
C MET A 686 17.88 15.88 4.80
N ASP A 687 17.64 16.45 3.62
CA ASP A 687 17.87 17.86 3.33
C ASP A 687 16.55 18.57 3.06
N ASN A 688 16.62 19.89 2.88
CA ASN A 688 15.50 20.71 2.47
C ASN A 688 15.95 21.64 1.33
N VAL A 689 14.99 22.16 0.56
CA VAL A 689 15.25 23.21 -0.43
C VAL A 689 15.97 24.38 0.26
N TYR A 690 17.13 24.76 -0.29
CA TYR A 690 18.00 25.74 0.32
C TYR A 690 17.57 27.17 -0.05
N ALA A 691 16.86 27.84 0.86
CA ALA A 691 16.37 29.21 0.67
C ALA A 691 16.46 30.03 1.98
N PRO A 692 17.65 30.14 2.60
CA PRO A 692 17.80 30.57 3.99
C PRO A 692 17.27 31.98 4.27
N LYS A 693 17.43 32.93 3.33
CA LYS A 693 16.94 34.31 3.51
C LYS A 693 15.40 34.34 3.59
N VAL A 694 14.74 33.61 2.69
CA VAL A 694 13.28 33.51 2.61
C VAL A 694 12.77 32.73 3.81
N GLN A 695 13.37 31.56 4.10
CA GLN A 695 12.98 30.73 5.23
C GLN A 695 13.13 31.47 6.57
N ARG A 696 14.22 32.21 6.80
CA ARG A 696 14.39 33.04 8.02
C ARG A 696 13.35 34.15 8.12
N TRP A 697 12.96 34.75 6.99
CA TRP A 697 11.88 35.75 6.98
C TRP A 697 10.55 35.13 7.41
N PHE A 698 10.20 33.96 6.86
CA PHE A 698 8.98 33.23 7.21
C PHE A 698 8.99 32.77 8.68
N VAL A 699 10.11 32.23 9.18
CA VAL A 699 10.25 31.87 10.60
C VAL A 699 10.03 33.09 11.50
N LYS A 700 10.65 34.23 11.18
CA LYS A 700 10.54 35.45 11.98
C LYS A 700 9.13 36.04 11.99
N ARG A 701 8.38 35.91 10.89
CA ARG A 701 7.07 36.55 10.71
C ARG A 701 5.89 35.63 11.03
N LEU A 702 6.03 34.33 10.78
CA LEU A 702 4.94 33.36 10.76
C LEU A 702 5.25 32.07 11.53
N ALA A 703 6.43 31.95 12.14
CA ALA A 703 6.86 30.79 12.95
C ALA A 703 6.92 29.44 12.20
N PHE A 704 7.04 29.44 10.87
CA PHE A 704 7.35 28.27 10.06
C PHE A 704 8.35 28.62 8.97
N PRO A 705 9.26 27.71 8.56
CA PRO A 705 10.14 27.95 7.42
C PRO A 705 9.38 27.72 6.11
N PHE A 706 9.49 28.64 5.15
CA PHE A 706 9.01 28.40 3.78
C PHE A 706 10.01 29.00 2.78
N PRO A 707 10.28 28.34 1.63
CA PRO A 707 9.81 27.00 1.23
C PRO A 707 10.31 25.88 2.15
N TYR A 708 9.49 24.84 2.33
CA TYR A 708 9.82 23.65 3.13
C TYR A 708 9.39 22.39 2.39
N PHE A 709 10.34 21.82 1.66
CA PHE A 709 10.19 20.62 0.84
C PHE A 709 11.33 19.67 1.22
N PRO A 710 11.18 18.93 2.34
CA PRO A 710 12.21 18.03 2.80
C PRO A 710 12.36 16.86 1.82
N TYR A 711 13.60 16.50 1.51
CA TYR A 711 13.91 15.41 0.59
C TYR A 711 15.05 14.54 1.12
N GLY A 712 15.07 13.27 0.72
CA GLY A 712 16.11 12.33 1.09
C GLY A 712 16.40 11.36 -0.06
N ARG A 713 15.89 10.13 0.05
CA ARG A 713 16.14 9.06 -0.93
C ARG A 713 15.49 9.40 -2.28
N MET A 714 16.27 9.35 -3.35
CA MET A 714 15.81 9.66 -4.72
C MET A 714 15.10 11.02 -4.85
N TYR A 715 15.49 12.02 -4.04
CA TYR A 715 14.84 13.33 -3.95
C TYR A 715 13.36 13.30 -3.53
N LEU A 716 12.86 12.16 -3.04
CA LEU A 716 11.51 12.02 -2.49
C LEU A 716 11.47 12.51 -1.03
N PRO A 717 10.29 12.84 -0.49
CA PRO A 717 10.07 13.16 0.93
C PRO A 717 10.13 11.90 1.82
N LEU A 718 11.21 11.14 1.65
CA LEU A 718 11.52 9.89 2.32
C LEU A 718 12.96 9.98 2.89
N PRO A 719 13.14 9.82 4.21
CA PRO A 719 14.48 9.82 4.81
C PRO A 719 15.41 8.77 4.21
N ARG A 720 16.69 9.11 4.11
CA ARG A 720 17.76 8.21 3.68
C ARG A 720 17.89 7.06 4.68
N LYS A 721 18.29 5.89 4.17
CA LYS A 721 18.60 4.72 4.99
C LYS A 721 20.01 4.85 5.52
N ILE A 722 20.15 5.34 6.75
CA ILE A 722 21.42 5.60 7.42
C ILE A 722 21.33 5.02 8.83
N ASP A 723 22.43 4.43 9.30
CA ASP A 723 22.51 3.76 10.59
C ASP A 723 22.54 4.75 11.75
N THR A 724 21.37 5.22 12.19
CA THR A 724 21.28 6.29 13.17
C THR A 724 21.60 5.81 14.58
N ASN A 725 22.85 5.93 14.99
CA ASN A 725 23.28 5.60 16.34
C ASN A 725 22.93 6.74 17.31
N VAL A 726 22.31 6.38 18.44
CA VAL A 726 21.84 7.34 19.46
C VAL A 726 22.46 7.00 20.80
N VAL A 727 23.02 8.00 21.47
CA VAL A 727 23.56 7.87 22.83
C VAL A 727 22.66 8.62 23.80
N VAL A 728 22.28 7.97 24.89
CA VAL A 728 21.55 8.57 26.01
C VAL A 728 22.52 8.74 27.18
N GLY A 729 22.77 9.99 27.55
CA GLY A 729 23.73 10.38 28.59
C GLY A 729 23.25 10.19 30.02
N ALA A 730 24.15 10.46 30.95
CA ALA A 730 23.84 10.48 32.38
C ALA A 730 22.92 11.65 32.78
N PRO A 731 22.02 11.45 33.78
CA PRO A 731 21.17 12.51 34.28
C PRO A 731 21.99 13.55 35.05
N LEU A 732 21.98 14.77 34.53
CA LEU A 732 22.58 15.95 35.12
C LEU A 732 21.61 16.54 36.16
N ARG A 733 21.92 16.31 37.44
CA ARG A 733 21.16 16.88 38.56
C ARG A 733 21.35 18.40 38.64
N VAL A 734 20.27 19.09 38.94
CA VAL A 734 20.21 20.54 39.14
C VAL A 734 19.56 20.82 40.48
N GLU A 735 20.02 21.88 41.16
CA GLU A 735 19.39 22.34 42.40
C GLU A 735 18.11 23.11 42.07
N GLN A 736 17.02 22.84 42.79
CA GLN A 736 15.76 23.50 42.53
C GLN A 736 15.80 24.95 43.04
N LYS A 737 15.50 25.90 42.15
CA LYS A 737 15.39 27.33 42.50
C LYS A 737 14.29 27.99 41.69
N ALA A 738 13.28 28.54 42.37
CA ALA A 738 12.09 29.12 41.72
C ALA A 738 12.40 30.30 40.78
N ALA A 739 13.45 31.07 41.06
CA ALA A 739 13.88 32.19 40.24
C ALA A 739 15.41 32.15 40.04
N PRO A 740 15.92 31.33 39.10
CA PRO A 740 17.34 31.23 38.87
C PRO A 740 17.88 32.49 38.17
N THR A 741 19.09 32.91 38.56
CA THR A 741 19.80 34.00 37.91
C THR A 741 20.30 33.55 36.53
N GLN A 742 20.62 34.51 35.65
CA GLN A 742 21.15 34.15 34.33
C GLN A 742 22.51 33.43 34.43
N GLU A 743 23.32 33.77 35.43
CA GLU A 743 24.61 33.14 35.69
C GLU A 743 24.46 31.66 36.08
N GLU A 744 23.48 31.34 36.93
CA GLU A 744 23.17 29.95 37.31
C GLU A 744 22.70 29.13 36.11
N VAL A 745 21.83 29.72 35.28
CA VAL A 745 21.38 29.11 34.02
C VAL A 745 22.57 28.87 33.09
N ASP A 746 23.49 29.83 32.99
CA ASP A 746 24.66 29.74 32.12
C ASP A 746 25.67 28.70 32.59
N LEU A 747 25.84 28.53 33.90
CA LEU A 747 26.67 27.49 34.49
C LEU A 747 26.14 26.08 34.17
N VAL A 748 24.84 25.84 34.41
CA VAL A 748 24.21 24.54 34.10
C VAL A 748 24.20 24.29 32.59
N HIS A 749 23.97 25.33 31.79
CA HIS A 749 24.02 25.26 30.34
C HIS A 749 25.42 24.86 29.83
N ALA A 750 26.48 25.48 30.34
CA ALA A 750 27.85 25.13 29.99
C ALA A 750 28.16 23.68 30.37
N ARG A 751 27.72 23.23 31.55
CA ARG A 751 27.87 21.84 31.99
C ARG A 751 27.11 20.86 31.08
N TYR A 752 25.87 21.19 30.70
CA TYR A 752 25.05 20.37 29.82
C TYR A 752 25.69 20.16 28.44
N PHE A 753 26.15 21.22 27.78
CA PHE A 753 26.83 21.11 26.48
C PHE A 753 28.24 20.53 26.59
N GLY A 754 28.90 20.67 27.75
CA GLY A 754 30.11 19.94 28.09
C GLY A 754 29.88 18.42 28.11
N GLU A 755 28.81 17.96 28.74
CA GLU A 755 28.41 16.54 28.71
C GLU A 755 28.05 16.08 27.29
N LEU A 756 27.36 16.89 26.49
CA LEU A 756 27.05 16.55 25.10
C LEU A 756 28.33 16.36 24.27
N ARG A 757 29.34 17.22 24.48
CA ARG A 757 30.67 17.07 23.86
C ARG A 757 31.39 15.82 24.35
N ARG A 758 31.36 15.51 25.65
CA ARG A 758 31.92 14.27 26.19
C ARG A 758 31.28 13.04 25.53
N LEU A 759 29.96 13.00 25.39
CA LEU A 759 29.26 11.91 24.71
C LEU A 759 29.72 11.76 23.25
N PHE A 760 29.85 12.88 22.53
CA PHE A 760 30.36 12.86 21.17
C PHE A 760 31.78 12.27 21.11
N ASP A 761 32.71 12.81 21.89
CA ASP A 761 34.12 12.38 21.86
C ASP A 761 34.29 10.92 22.28
N THR A 762 33.47 10.45 23.23
CA THR A 762 33.53 9.07 23.74
C THR A 762 32.99 8.05 22.73
N TYR A 763 31.87 8.36 22.07
CA TYR A 763 31.11 7.37 21.30
C TYR A 763 31.19 7.54 19.78
N LYS A 764 31.83 8.59 19.25
CA LYS A 764 31.92 8.84 17.80
C LYS A 764 32.49 7.68 16.99
N GLU A 765 33.48 6.97 17.53
CA GLU A 765 34.06 5.80 16.85
C GLU A 765 33.07 4.63 16.80
N GLN A 766 32.47 4.30 17.94
CA GLN A 766 31.45 3.25 18.02
C GLN A 766 30.23 3.56 17.15
N ALA A 767 29.89 4.85 17.01
CA ALA A 767 28.81 5.33 16.17
C ALA A 767 29.13 5.35 14.67
N GLY A 768 30.35 5.02 14.24
CA GLY A 768 30.77 5.07 12.84
C GLY A 768 31.02 6.48 12.30
N CYS A 769 31.26 7.44 13.20
CA CYS A 769 31.41 8.87 12.93
C CYS A 769 32.78 9.39 13.40
N ALA A 770 33.83 8.57 13.30
CA ALA A 770 35.18 8.95 13.74
C ALA A 770 35.72 10.21 13.04
N ASP A 771 35.32 10.41 11.79
CA ASP A 771 35.66 11.54 10.93
C ASP A 771 34.65 12.72 11.01
N TYR A 772 33.68 12.64 11.91
CA TYR A 772 32.73 13.72 12.13
C TYR A 772 33.28 14.77 13.11
N GLU A 773 32.72 15.97 13.06
CA GLU A 773 32.96 17.05 14.01
C GLU A 773 31.66 17.50 14.70
N LEU A 774 31.71 17.72 16.02
CA LEU A 774 30.61 18.36 16.76
C LEU A 774 30.79 19.88 16.74
N VAL A 775 29.90 20.57 16.02
CA VAL A 775 29.91 22.03 15.86
C VAL A 775 28.77 22.62 16.70
N LEU A 776 29.13 23.41 17.71
CA LEU A 776 28.17 24.15 18.53
C LEU A 776 27.94 25.54 17.90
N ILE A 777 26.68 25.89 17.55
CA ILE A 777 26.29 27.10 16.80
C ILE A 777 25.38 28.08 17.58
#